data_AF-A0A4Y6I713-F1
#
_entry.id   AF-A0A4Y6I713-F1
#
_cell.length_a   1.000
_cell.length_b   1.000
_cell.length_c   1.000
_cell.angle_alpha   90.00
_cell.angle_beta   90.00
_cell.angle_gamma   90.00
#
_symmetry.space_group_name_H-M   'P 1'
#
loop_
_entity.id
_entity.type
_entity.pdbx_description
1 polymer ?
#
loop_
_entity_poly.entity_id
_entity_poly.type
_entity_poly.pdbx_seq_one_letter_code
_entity_poly.pdbx_strand_id
1 'polypeptide(L)'
;MKKSIKNFLKFLFISPLPLVSLTQVNAEVKNDTKPKEPKNIETWNLFQEQYEKMSMWNDINAIWKGKLKVYSYNPKAHSVGVIEVNSYDFFNKFLANSRVETPWANNIKITNPNYYSNHSMTKHGAVVSSVIGTEFGINKNAKIYYSNWNGDEYNELEEIIKNMVDNNVSVINLSYANSSPLYSQEIKRKLYYPAHAFFETYGFKDKLLEIGYFLDIIHLNYFDIDTLKNSYVNKDKFNVWDIYKNSMHSLKKEYSIYNKYILENDIKIIKGAGNYLEYFYEFTQNVEPLFFNKLPENITSLSSNYFRNKLNEYINVVEDLLKQLKKVTPTGGSITSSNRNEYNLLSQYAQPLLEYLKSNAKIKLEYALHDSQSVFNKKSDTQSKINDMKAKLYELIDMESPFVDNVITVGSLNINKKPSDFSLYDSLDANKIPFVSSFGNGYESDRSIAIPNRNKYFLNSETAWHFSPEDLNYYKTFGGTSLSTPMITGMISLLQTRLDEPIPLTALQTLMAHYAYTSSGKELKNNDTLKNEFNNVDPRQKNKAKNKSGYGVPIYSKILKQYKNYKQKQKQLNNERVGLFKLQNVDLSKFLDYKEDVVLIKDFRVEPSEKLKMFTASSKVYSVQKVVDRISTIITNNEPINRRNIVEDIQNAFKDDSDIYNKNIFDIRLELKLYKNENDFLNKNGIYDTRKFKSDSLDSSTEKIFLVDVSKTHVNAVDVFMSFPQLKYMLYKLRSYMNSKSWASDVYINQVLKEFVSAYEKIINNELEIYCLNETNI
;
A
#
# COMPACT_ATOMS: atom_id res chain seq x y z
N MET A 1 -8.12 -0.56 -77.67
CA MET A 1 -7.72 0.11 -76.41
C MET A 1 -7.73 -0.86 -75.20
N LYS A 2 -6.88 -1.90 -75.22
CA LYS A 2 -6.66 -2.82 -74.09
C LYS A 2 -5.15 -2.91 -73.82
N LYS A 3 -4.56 -1.94 -73.11
CA LYS A 3 -3.21 -2.11 -72.53
C LYS A 3 -2.76 -1.11 -71.45
N SER A 4 -3.55 -0.11 -71.06
CA SER A 4 -3.08 0.88 -70.06
C SER A 4 -3.56 0.67 -68.61
N ILE A 5 -4.47 -0.27 -68.34
CA ILE A 5 -5.03 -0.48 -66.98
C ILE A 5 -4.13 -1.38 -66.10
N LYS A 6 -3.19 -2.13 -66.68
CA LYS A 6 -2.42 -3.15 -65.91
C LYS A 6 -1.24 -2.59 -65.10
N ASN A 7 -0.82 -1.34 -65.31
CA ASN A 7 0.29 -0.74 -64.56
C ASN A 7 -0.16 0.24 -63.46
N PHE A 8 -1.42 0.66 -63.42
CA PHE A 8 -1.93 1.56 -62.37
C PHE A 8 -2.33 0.79 -61.09
N LEU A 9 -2.75 -0.47 -61.22
CA LEU A 9 -3.18 -1.30 -60.08
C LEU A 9 -2.03 -1.90 -59.25
N LYS A 10 -0.76 -1.75 -59.66
CA LYS A 10 0.40 -2.19 -58.86
C LYS A 10 0.89 -1.17 -57.83
N PHE A 11 0.35 0.06 -57.82
CA PHE A 11 0.76 1.11 -56.89
C PHE A 11 -0.17 1.28 -55.68
N LEU A 12 -1.22 0.46 -55.54
CA LEU A 12 -2.21 0.54 -54.46
C LEU A 12 -1.94 -0.40 -53.25
N PHE A 13 -0.81 -1.10 -53.24
CA PHE A 13 -0.34 -1.84 -52.06
C PHE A 13 1.10 -1.44 -51.77
N ILE A 14 1.29 -0.43 -50.93
CA ILE A 14 2.36 -0.24 -49.93
C ILE A 14 2.32 1.23 -49.48
N SER A 15 2.19 1.42 -48.16
CA SER A 15 2.25 2.66 -47.35
C SER A 15 0.92 3.42 -47.09
N PRO A 16 0.53 3.58 -45.80
CA PRO A 16 -0.46 4.57 -45.40
C PRO A 16 0.23 5.75 -44.70
N LEU A 17 0.16 6.94 -45.30
CA LEU A 17 0.36 8.23 -44.62
C LEU A 17 -0.29 9.34 -45.49
N PRO A 18 -0.62 10.51 -44.91
CA PRO A 18 -1.96 10.85 -44.45
C PRO A 18 -2.61 11.93 -45.34
N LEU A 19 -3.90 11.79 -45.66
CA LEU A 19 -4.65 12.86 -46.33
C LEU A 19 -5.73 13.42 -45.40
N VAL A 20 -5.42 14.62 -44.95
CA VAL A 20 -6.30 15.67 -44.46
C VAL A 20 -7.54 15.77 -45.37
N SER A 21 -8.73 15.51 -44.83
CA SER A 21 -9.98 15.97 -45.45
C SER A 21 -10.52 17.18 -44.69
N LEU A 22 -10.14 18.36 -45.18
CA LEU A 22 -10.87 19.60 -44.98
C LEU A 22 -12.21 19.50 -45.72
N THR A 23 -13.31 19.34 -44.98
CA THR A 23 -14.62 19.99 -45.24
C THR A 23 -15.54 19.69 -44.04
N GLN A 24 -15.47 20.51 -43.00
CA GLN A 24 -16.60 20.67 -42.08
C GLN A 24 -17.54 21.70 -42.71
N VAL A 25 -18.64 21.22 -43.29
CA VAL A 25 -19.82 22.04 -43.50
C VAL A 25 -20.45 22.21 -42.12
N ASN A 26 -20.25 23.38 -41.52
CA ASN A 26 -20.99 23.82 -40.34
C ASN A 26 -22.46 24.01 -40.74
N ALA A 27 -23.29 23.00 -40.49
CA ALA A 27 -24.69 23.24 -40.22
C ALA A 27 -24.78 23.78 -38.78
N GLU A 28 -24.87 25.10 -38.63
CA GLU A 28 -25.37 25.71 -37.40
C GLU A 28 -26.81 25.22 -37.19
N VAL A 29 -26.95 24.15 -36.41
CA VAL A 29 -28.19 23.92 -35.69
C VAL A 29 -28.22 24.97 -34.59
N LYS A 30 -28.95 26.07 -34.84
CA LYS A 30 -29.41 26.99 -33.80
C LYS A 30 -30.37 26.23 -32.88
N ASN A 31 -29.81 25.40 -32.01
CA ASN A 31 -30.47 25.10 -30.75
C ASN A 31 -30.16 26.29 -29.83
N ASP A 32 -31.08 27.26 -29.85
CA ASP A 32 -31.14 28.43 -28.97
C ASP A 32 -31.47 28.03 -27.51
N THR A 33 -30.80 27.00 -27.03
CA THR A 33 -30.60 26.75 -25.62
C THR A 33 -29.09 26.69 -25.42
N LYS A 34 -28.45 27.86 -25.32
CA LYS A 34 -27.19 27.94 -24.59
C LYS A 34 -27.41 27.13 -23.31
N PRO A 35 -26.65 26.06 -23.04
CA PRO A 35 -26.63 25.51 -21.69
C PRO A 35 -26.35 26.71 -20.81
N LYS A 36 -27.26 27.04 -19.90
CA LYS A 36 -26.94 28.04 -18.87
C LYS A 36 -25.62 27.56 -18.30
N GLU A 37 -24.55 28.35 -18.45
CA GLU A 37 -23.31 28.09 -17.74
C GLU A 37 -23.73 27.83 -16.29
N PRO A 38 -23.41 26.65 -15.71
CA PRO A 38 -23.81 26.37 -14.35
C PRO A 38 -23.20 27.49 -13.49
N LYS A 39 -24.07 28.36 -12.99
CA LYS A 39 -23.71 29.45 -12.09
C LYS A 39 -22.98 28.81 -10.90
N ASN A 40 -21.68 29.05 -10.81
CA ASN A 40 -20.78 28.73 -9.68
C ASN A 40 -21.13 27.43 -8.93
N ILE A 41 -20.63 26.30 -9.44
CA ILE A 41 -20.53 25.09 -8.63
C ILE A 41 -19.48 25.38 -7.54
N GLU A 42 -19.89 25.48 -6.28
CA GLU A 42 -19.04 25.79 -5.10
C GLU A 42 -18.65 24.52 -4.30
N THR A 43 -19.06 23.34 -4.74
CA THR A 43 -18.77 22.05 -4.07
C THR A 43 -17.28 21.64 -4.10
N TRP A 44 -16.43 22.36 -4.83
CA TRP A 44 -15.02 22.03 -5.06
C TRP A 44 -14.07 22.27 -3.87
N ASN A 45 -14.55 22.91 -2.81
CA ASN A 45 -13.68 23.38 -1.72
C ASN A 45 -13.45 22.35 -0.60
N LEU A 46 -14.13 21.19 -0.61
CA LEU A 46 -14.09 20.24 0.52
C LEU A 46 -12.67 19.78 0.87
N PHE A 47 -11.86 19.50 -0.16
CA PHE A 47 -10.46 19.05 -0.01
C PHE A 47 -9.44 20.03 -0.57
N GLN A 48 -9.83 21.29 -0.83
CA GLN A 48 -8.96 22.29 -1.47
C GLN A 48 -7.66 22.48 -0.68
N GLU A 49 -7.74 22.62 0.65
CA GLU A 49 -6.55 22.88 1.47
C GLU A 49 -5.55 21.71 1.42
N GLN A 50 -6.04 20.47 1.37
CA GLN A 50 -5.25 19.26 1.19
C GLN A 50 -4.56 19.29 -0.19
N TYR A 51 -5.30 19.62 -1.25
CA TYR A 51 -4.77 19.74 -2.62
C TYR A 51 -3.73 20.86 -2.75
N GLU A 52 -3.91 21.99 -2.06
CA GLU A 52 -2.94 23.08 -2.02
C GLU A 52 -1.65 22.66 -1.33
N LYS A 53 -1.74 21.96 -0.19
CA LYS A 53 -0.56 21.47 0.54
C LYS A 53 0.22 20.40 -0.22
N MET A 54 -0.47 19.59 -1.02
CA MET A 54 0.17 18.65 -1.96
C MET A 54 0.63 19.32 -3.26
N SER A 55 0.40 20.64 -3.42
CA SER A 55 0.73 21.44 -4.60
C SER A 55 0.06 20.98 -5.90
N MET A 56 -1.14 20.40 -5.81
CA MET A 56 -1.94 19.95 -6.96
C MET A 56 -2.97 20.99 -7.41
N TRP A 57 -3.43 21.84 -6.49
CA TRP A 57 -4.58 22.73 -6.69
C TRP A 57 -4.52 23.58 -7.96
N ASN A 58 -3.36 24.12 -8.32
CA ASN A 58 -3.22 24.96 -9.51
C ASN A 58 -3.60 24.20 -10.80
N ASP A 59 -3.13 22.96 -10.95
CA ASP A 59 -3.44 22.14 -12.13
C ASP A 59 -4.90 21.68 -12.09
N ILE A 60 -5.40 21.24 -10.92
CA ILE A 60 -6.81 20.85 -10.72
C ILE A 60 -7.75 22.00 -11.13
N ASN A 61 -7.54 23.19 -10.57
CA ASN A 61 -8.33 24.39 -10.85
C ASN A 61 -8.22 24.84 -12.31
N ALA A 62 -7.05 24.74 -12.93
CA ALA A 62 -6.87 25.06 -14.34
C ALA A 62 -7.61 24.07 -15.27
N ILE A 63 -7.61 22.78 -14.93
CA ILE A 63 -8.34 21.72 -15.64
C ILE A 63 -9.85 21.93 -15.52
N TRP A 64 -10.31 22.25 -14.32
CA TRP A 64 -11.72 22.52 -14.06
C TRP A 64 -12.23 23.75 -14.81
N LYS A 65 -11.48 24.85 -14.79
CA LYS A 65 -11.80 26.08 -15.54
C LYS A 65 -11.57 25.97 -17.05
N GLY A 66 -11.22 24.79 -17.57
CA GLY A 66 -10.92 24.58 -18.98
C GLY A 66 -9.68 25.33 -19.50
N LYS A 67 -8.91 25.97 -18.61
CA LYS A 67 -7.66 26.69 -18.93
C LYS A 67 -6.53 25.74 -19.28
N LEU A 68 -6.61 24.50 -18.78
CA LEU A 68 -5.67 23.44 -19.05
C LEU A 68 -6.42 22.24 -19.62
N LYS A 69 -6.32 22.06 -20.93
CA LYS A 69 -6.84 20.87 -21.60
C LYS A 69 -5.86 19.74 -21.38
N VAL A 70 -6.29 18.70 -20.66
CA VAL A 70 -5.49 17.50 -20.41
C VAL A 70 -6.21 16.35 -21.07
N TYR A 71 -5.79 16.02 -22.29
CA TYR A 71 -6.20 14.80 -22.97
C TYR A 71 -5.01 13.86 -22.93
N SER A 72 -5.28 12.61 -22.57
CA SER A 72 -4.30 11.55 -22.71
C SER A 72 -4.73 10.66 -23.87
N TYR A 73 -3.88 10.55 -24.89
CA TYR A 73 -4.09 9.60 -25.97
C TYR A 73 -3.65 8.19 -25.57
N ASN A 74 -2.89 8.07 -24.48
CA ASN A 74 -2.45 6.80 -23.91
C ASN A 74 -3.48 6.24 -22.91
N PRO A 75 -4.18 5.13 -23.23
CA PRO A 75 -5.14 4.48 -22.32
C PRO A 75 -4.57 4.19 -20.94
N LYS A 76 -3.27 3.84 -20.86
CA LYS A 76 -2.60 3.53 -19.59
C LYS A 76 -2.41 4.74 -18.69
N ALA A 77 -2.31 5.94 -19.24
CA ALA A 77 -2.01 7.13 -18.44
C ALA A 77 -3.23 7.71 -17.72
N HIS A 78 -4.45 7.42 -18.19
CA HIS A 78 -5.70 7.92 -17.59
C HIS A 78 -6.60 6.84 -16.96
N SER A 79 -6.28 5.55 -17.11
CA SER A 79 -7.04 4.46 -16.52
C SER A 79 -6.58 4.15 -15.10
N VAL A 80 -7.53 4.14 -14.14
CA VAL A 80 -7.28 3.89 -12.71
C VAL A 80 -8.21 2.80 -12.22
N GLY A 81 -7.69 1.86 -11.44
CA GLY A 81 -8.46 0.81 -10.78
C GLY A 81 -8.82 1.19 -9.35
N VAL A 82 -9.98 0.75 -8.89
CA VAL A 82 -10.42 0.80 -7.49
C VAL A 82 -10.94 -0.58 -7.14
N ILE A 83 -10.31 -1.24 -6.16
CA ILE A 83 -10.80 -2.51 -5.62
C ILE A 83 -11.24 -2.23 -4.19
N GLU A 84 -12.48 -2.57 -3.88
CA GLU A 84 -13.04 -2.51 -2.54
C GLU A 84 -13.37 -3.90 -2.03
N VAL A 85 -13.32 -4.10 -0.71
CA VAL A 85 -13.84 -5.32 -0.09
C VAL A 85 -15.36 -5.20 -0.01
N ASN A 86 -16.07 -6.25 -0.43
CA ASN A 86 -17.53 -6.27 -0.47
C ASN A 86 -18.13 -5.83 0.89
N SER A 87 -19.02 -4.84 0.84
CA SER A 87 -19.83 -4.41 1.98
C SER A 87 -21.30 -4.26 1.55
N TYR A 88 -22.22 -4.56 2.47
CA TYR A 88 -23.67 -4.52 2.21
C TYR A 88 -24.25 -3.09 2.11
N ASP A 89 -23.44 -2.05 2.35
CA ASP A 89 -23.83 -0.65 2.21
C ASP A 89 -23.77 -0.22 0.73
N PHE A 90 -24.75 -0.69 -0.05
CA PHE A 90 -24.84 -0.43 -1.48
C PHE A 90 -25.29 1.01 -1.77
N PHE A 91 -24.54 1.70 -2.63
CA PHE A 91 -24.76 3.09 -3.04
C PHE A 91 -25.78 3.23 -4.18
N ASN A 92 -26.82 2.40 -4.18
CA ASN A 92 -27.77 2.33 -5.30
C ASN A 92 -28.63 3.60 -5.47
N LYS A 93 -28.80 4.42 -4.42
CA LYS A 93 -29.58 5.68 -4.49
C LYS A 93 -28.87 6.81 -5.24
N PHE A 94 -27.54 6.87 -5.18
CA PHE A 94 -26.77 7.92 -5.86
C PHE A 94 -26.68 7.68 -7.36
N LEU A 95 -26.39 6.44 -7.79
CA LEU A 95 -26.41 6.06 -9.21
C LEU A 95 -27.81 6.16 -9.82
N ALA A 96 -28.87 5.90 -9.05
CA ALA A 96 -30.25 6.05 -9.53
C ALA A 96 -30.64 7.53 -9.74
N ASN A 97 -30.22 8.43 -8.85
CA ASN A 97 -30.49 9.88 -8.98
C ASN A 97 -29.53 10.60 -9.95
N SER A 98 -28.35 10.05 -10.22
CA SER A 98 -27.38 10.62 -11.16
C SER A 98 -27.57 10.17 -12.61
N ARG A 99 -28.28 9.05 -12.82
CA ARG A 99 -28.57 8.45 -14.13
C ARG A 99 -29.40 9.32 -15.06
N VAL A 100 -30.02 10.41 -14.59
CA VAL A 100 -30.91 11.17 -15.45
C VAL A 100 -30.15 12.13 -16.36
N GLU A 101 -28.99 12.68 -16.00
CA GLU A 101 -28.29 13.63 -16.90
C GLU A 101 -26.86 14.04 -16.49
N THR A 102 -26.18 13.30 -15.60
CA THR A 102 -24.84 13.74 -15.12
C THR A 102 -23.66 13.11 -15.88
N PRO A 103 -22.75 13.90 -16.48
CA PRO A 103 -21.63 13.41 -17.29
C PRO A 103 -20.62 12.48 -16.57
N TRP A 104 -20.59 12.45 -15.23
CA TRP A 104 -19.57 11.74 -14.46
C TRP A 104 -19.79 10.21 -14.38
N ALA A 105 -21.03 9.73 -14.53
CA ALA A 105 -21.30 8.28 -14.57
C ALA A 105 -20.66 7.58 -15.78
N ASN A 106 -20.31 8.33 -16.84
CA ASN A 106 -19.70 7.77 -18.05
C ASN A 106 -18.21 7.40 -17.88
N ASN A 107 -17.53 7.94 -16.86
CA ASN A 107 -16.10 7.72 -16.63
C ASN A 107 -15.83 6.55 -15.67
N ILE A 108 -16.86 6.00 -15.00
CA ILE A 108 -16.74 4.85 -14.12
C ILE A 108 -17.24 3.60 -14.84
N LYS A 109 -16.37 2.60 -14.97
CA LYS A 109 -16.68 1.28 -15.49
C LYS A 109 -16.65 0.27 -14.35
N ILE A 110 -17.79 -0.35 -14.08
CA ILE A 110 -17.86 -1.47 -13.14
C ILE A 110 -17.40 -2.72 -13.88
N THR A 111 -16.30 -3.32 -13.43
CA THR A 111 -15.71 -4.53 -13.96
C THR A 111 -15.81 -5.61 -12.90
N ASN A 112 -16.67 -6.60 -13.06
CA ASN A 112 -16.71 -7.72 -12.11
C ASN A 112 -16.63 -9.05 -12.87
N PRO A 113 -15.57 -9.86 -12.66
CA PRO A 113 -15.41 -11.12 -13.38
C PRO A 113 -16.43 -12.19 -12.95
N ASN A 114 -16.98 -12.10 -11.73
CA ASN A 114 -17.96 -13.07 -11.22
C ASN A 114 -19.38 -12.51 -11.10
N TYR A 115 -20.29 -13.18 -11.80
CA TYR A 115 -21.69 -12.79 -12.10
C TYR A 115 -22.66 -12.69 -10.89
N TYR A 116 -22.21 -12.87 -9.64
CA TYR A 116 -23.10 -13.06 -8.48
C TYR A 116 -23.13 -11.91 -7.47
N SER A 117 -22.18 -10.97 -7.49
CA SER A 117 -22.33 -9.74 -6.70
C SER A 117 -23.17 -8.74 -7.49
N ASN A 118 -24.23 -8.21 -6.89
CA ASN A 118 -25.01 -7.11 -7.46
C ASN A 118 -24.06 -6.04 -8.05
N HIS A 119 -24.41 -5.52 -9.24
CA HIS A 119 -23.62 -4.57 -10.05
C HIS A 119 -23.46 -3.16 -9.40
N SER A 120 -23.26 -3.11 -8.09
CA SER A 120 -23.41 -1.92 -7.27
C SER A 120 -22.11 -1.59 -6.56
N MET A 121 -21.71 -0.33 -6.71
CA MET A 121 -20.63 0.30 -5.96
C MET A 121 -21.04 0.48 -4.49
N THR A 122 -20.14 0.25 -3.55
CA THR A 122 -20.37 0.51 -2.12
C THR A 122 -20.34 2.03 -1.85
N LYS A 123 -20.98 2.50 -0.76
CA LYS A 123 -20.94 3.93 -0.39
C LYS A 123 -19.49 4.44 -0.25
N HIS A 124 -18.65 3.64 0.42
CA HIS A 124 -17.24 3.93 0.59
C HIS A 124 -16.49 3.97 -0.76
N GLY A 125 -16.66 2.93 -1.59
CA GLY A 125 -16.03 2.86 -2.91
C GLY A 125 -16.41 4.01 -3.85
N ALA A 126 -17.62 4.54 -3.68
CA ALA A 126 -18.07 5.72 -4.41
C ALA A 126 -17.33 6.99 -4.01
N VAL A 127 -17.14 7.22 -2.70
CA VAL A 127 -16.37 8.36 -2.21
C VAL A 127 -14.92 8.24 -2.66
N VAL A 128 -14.30 7.07 -2.51
CA VAL A 128 -12.94 6.78 -2.98
C VAL A 128 -12.79 7.11 -4.48
N SER A 129 -13.68 6.55 -5.31
CA SER A 129 -13.69 6.80 -6.75
C SER A 129 -13.89 8.28 -7.08
N SER A 130 -14.71 8.98 -6.30
CA SER A 130 -14.99 10.40 -6.50
C SER A 130 -13.79 11.30 -6.23
N VAL A 131 -13.04 11.04 -5.15
CA VAL A 131 -11.81 11.78 -4.79
C VAL A 131 -10.76 11.63 -5.89
N ILE A 132 -10.69 10.46 -6.54
CA ILE A 132 -9.76 10.19 -7.63
C ILE A 132 -10.21 10.92 -8.91
N GLY A 133 -11.40 10.59 -9.42
CA GLY A 133 -11.67 10.67 -10.88
C GLY A 133 -12.96 11.31 -11.35
N THR A 134 -13.81 11.81 -10.45
CA THR A 134 -15.09 12.45 -10.84
C THR A 134 -14.92 13.93 -11.11
N GLU A 135 -16.02 14.63 -11.42
CA GLU A 135 -15.99 16.09 -11.54
C GLU A 135 -15.34 16.75 -10.32
N PHE A 136 -15.58 16.22 -9.11
CA PHE A 136 -15.03 16.73 -7.81
C PHE A 136 -13.67 16.14 -7.45
N GLY A 137 -13.13 15.25 -8.28
CA GLY A 137 -11.90 14.52 -8.02
C GLY A 137 -10.64 15.26 -8.47
N ILE A 138 -9.50 14.77 -8.00
CA ILE A 138 -8.17 15.28 -8.36
C ILE A 138 -7.92 15.23 -9.87
N ASN A 139 -8.40 14.18 -10.54
CA ASN A 139 -8.30 14.03 -11.98
C ASN A 139 -9.67 13.74 -12.61
N LYS A 140 -10.46 14.78 -12.90
CA LYS A 140 -11.78 14.63 -13.55
C LYS A 140 -11.78 13.91 -14.91
N ASN A 141 -10.61 13.73 -15.52
CA ASN A 141 -10.45 13.05 -16.80
C ASN A 141 -10.01 11.57 -16.63
N ALA A 142 -9.90 11.08 -15.39
CA ALA A 142 -9.58 9.69 -15.12
C ALA A 142 -10.74 8.77 -15.54
N LYS A 143 -10.40 7.62 -16.10
CA LYS A 143 -11.33 6.52 -16.35
C LYS A 143 -11.18 5.49 -15.24
N ILE A 144 -12.21 5.39 -14.41
CA ILE A 144 -12.20 4.55 -13.21
C ILE A 144 -12.72 3.15 -13.58
N TYR A 145 -11.97 2.11 -13.22
CA TYR A 145 -12.39 0.72 -13.27
C TYR A 145 -12.61 0.23 -11.85
N TYR A 146 -13.84 -0.14 -11.52
CA TYR A 146 -14.24 -0.47 -10.15
C TYR A 146 -14.61 -1.94 -10.04
N SER A 147 -14.09 -2.61 -9.00
CA SER A 147 -14.39 -4.00 -8.69
C SER A 147 -14.58 -4.18 -7.19
N ASN A 148 -15.48 -5.09 -6.82
CA ASN A 148 -15.56 -5.58 -5.45
C ASN A 148 -14.84 -6.92 -5.33
N TRP A 149 -14.18 -7.14 -4.20
CA TRP A 149 -13.53 -8.39 -3.84
C TRP A 149 -14.15 -8.96 -2.57
N ASN A 150 -14.40 -10.26 -2.51
CA ASN A 150 -14.97 -10.92 -1.32
C ASN A 150 -13.99 -11.05 -0.13
N GLY A 151 -12.75 -10.55 -0.24
CA GLY A 151 -11.75 -10.53 0.84
C GLY A 151 -11.03 -11.87 1.10
N ASP A 152 -11.62 -12.98 0.67
CA ASP A 152 -11.14 -14.34 0.99
C ASP A 152 -10.87 -15.21 -0.25
N GLU A 153 -11.38 -14.78 -1.42
CA GLU A 153 -11.23 -15.52 -2.67
C GLU A 153 -10.04 -14.99 -3.47
N TYR A 154 -8.87 -15.58 -3.27
CA TYR A 154 -7.64 -15.13 -3.92
C TYR A 154 -7.64 -15.31 -5.44
N ASN A 155 -8.34 -16.32 -5.95
CA ASN A 155 -8.50 -16.51 -7.38
C ASN A 155 -9.33 -15.36 -7.97
N GLU A 156 -10.35 -14.89 -7.25
CA GLU A 156 -11.12 -13.72 -7.63
C GLU A 156 -10.25 -12.45 -7.62
N LEU A 157 -9.45 -12.22 -6.58
CA LEU A 157 -8.53 -11.08 -6.53
C LEU A 157 -7.55 -11.07 -7.72
N GLU A 158 -6.97 -12.23 -8.03
CA GLU A 158 -6.07 -12.39 -9.17
C GLU A 158 -6.78 -12.12 -10.50
N GLU A 159 -8.01 -12.59 -10.68
CA GLU A 159 -8.83 -12.31 -11.86
C GLU A 159 -9.22 -10.83 -11.98
N ILE A 160 -9.56 -10.17 -10.87
CA ILE A 160 -9.85 -8.73 -10.83
C ILE A 160 -8.64 -7.93 -11.31
N ILE A 161 -7.45 -8.19 -10.75
CA ILE A 161 -6.23 -7.47 -11.14
C ILE A 161 -5.87 -7.75 -12.59
N LYS A 162 -6.00 -9.00 -13.05
CA LYS A 162 -5.81 -9.37 -14.45
C LYS A 162 -6.73 -8.56 -15.37
N ASN A 163 -8.03 -8.49 -15.04
CA ASN A 163 -9.00 -7.72 -15.80
C ASN A 163 -8.64 -6.23 -15.86
N MET A 164 -8.18 -5.66 -14.74
CA MET A 164 -7.70 -4.28 -14.69
C MET A 164 -6.50 -4.06 -15.62
N VAL A 165 -5.50 -4.95 -15.59
CA VAL A 165 -4.33 -4.92 -16.48
C VAL A 165 -4.75 -4.99 -17.95
N ASP A 166 -5.63 -5.91 -18.31
CA ASP A 166 -6.16 -6.08 -19.68
C ASP A 166 -6.90 -4.81 -20.15
N ASN A 167 -7.49 -4.06 -19.21
CA ASN A 167 -8.15 -2.79 -19.46
C ASN A 167 -7.23 -1.56 -19.40
N ASN A 168 -5.91 -1.77 -19.45
CA ASN A 168 -4.87 -0.75 -19.41
C ASN A 168 -4.83 0.05 -18.09
N VAL A 169 -5.34 -0.47 -16.99
CA VAL A 169 -5.16 0.19 -15.68
C VAL A 169 -3.67 0.17 -15.30
N SER A 170 -3.13 1.36 -14.99
CA SER A 170 -1.72 1.50 -14.58
C SER A 170 -1.53 1.75 -13.09
N VAL A 171 -2.58 2.18 -12.39
CA VAL A 171 -2.59 2.44 -10.96
C VAL A 171 -3.87 1.88 -10.35
N ILE A 172 -3.75 1.12 -9.28
CA ILE A 172 -4.87 0.49 -8.56
C ILE A 172 -4.88 1.01 -7.13
N ASN A 173 -6.03 1.48 -6.70
CA ASN A 173 -6.31 1.91 -5.35
C ASN A 173 -6.94 0.77 -4.54
N LEU A 174 -6.38 0.52 -3.35
CA LEU A 174 -6.88 -0.40 -2.33
C LEU A 174 -7.11 0.39 -1.04
N SER A 175 -8.27 1.04 -0.93
CA SER A 175 -8.63 1.89 0.22
C SER A 175 -9.26 1.13 1.38
N TYR A 176 -8.97 -0.16 1.49
CA TYR A 176 -9.39 -1.03 2.59
C TYR A 176 -8.20 -1.47 3.43
N ALA A 177 -8.44 -1.57 4.74
CA ALA A 177 -7.51 -2.13 5.70
C ALA A 177 -7.66 -3.65 5.79
N ASN A 178 -6.69 -4.28 6.42
CA ASN A 178 -6.76 -5.70 6.74
C ASN A 178 -7.62 -5.88 7.99
N SER A 179 -8.56 -6.82 7.97
CA SER A 179 -9.37 -7.16 9.13
C SER A 179 -8.49 -7.63 10.28
N SER A 180 -8.84 -7.23 11.49
CA SER A 180 -8.21 -7.72 12.70
C SER A 180 -8.33 -9.24 12.85
N PRO A 181 -7.27 -10.00 13.20
CA PRO A 181 -7.36 -11.40 13.65
C PRO A 181 -8.07 -11.51 15.01
N LEU A 182 -9.23 -10.88 15.13
CA LEU A 182 -10.12 -10.92 16.27
C LEU A 182 -11.25 -11.91 15.96
N TYR A 183 -11.69 -12.62 16.98
CA TYR A 183 -12.84 -13.52 16.94
C TYR A 183 -14.11 -12.80 16.53
N SER A 184 -14.31 -11.57 16.98
CA SER A 184 -15.45 -10.75 16.54
C SER A 184 -15.45 -10.49 15.04
N GLN A 185 -14.29 -10.22 14.44
CA GLN A 185 -14.17 -10.04 13.00
C GLN A 185 -14.34 -11.34 12.24
N GLU A 186 -13.83 -12.45 12.77
CA GLU A 186 -14.04 -13.76 12.15
C GLU A 186 -15.50 -14.22 12.20
N ILE A 187 -16.19 -14.02 13.33
CA ILE A 187 -17.62 -14.30 13.42
C ILE A 187 -18.42 -13.39 12.48
N LYS A 188 -18.07 -12.09 12.39
CA LYS A 188 -18.65 -11.18 11.40
C LYS A 188 -18.51 -11.72 9.99
N ARG A 189 -17.29 -12.08 9.61
CA ARG A 189 -16.93 -12.50 8.25
C ARG A 189 -17.48 -13.86 7.87
N LYS A 190 -17.36 -14.86 8.74
CA LYS A 190 -17.67 -16.26 8.41
C LYS A 190 -19.10 -16.68 8.74
N LEU A 191 -19.72 -16.04 9.74
CA LEU A 191 -21.08 -16.34 10.12
C LEU A 191 -22.02 -15.23 9.66
N TYR A 192 -21.83 -14.01 10.14
CA TYR A 192 -22.83 -12.96 9.95
C TYR A 192 -22.98 -12.46 8.51
N TYR A 193 -21.90 -12.05 7.84
CA TYR A 193 -21.96 -11.47 6.50
C TYR A 193 -22.53 -12.44 5.44
N PRO A 194 -22.19 -13.74 5.43
CA PRO A 194 -22.76 -14.68 4.46
C PRO A 194 -24.28 -14.85 4.55
N ALA A 195 -24.90 -14.53 5.69
CA ALA A 195 -26.34 -14.66 5.87
C ALA A 195 -26.94 -13.53 6.70
N HIS A 196 -26.53 -12.30 6.40
CA HIS A 196 -26.91 -11.10 7.12
C HIS A 196 -28.43 -10.98 7.34
N ALA A 197 -29.22 -11.19 6.27
CA ALA A 197 -30.68 -11.14 6.33
C ALA A 197 -31.29 -12.20 7.26
N PHE A 198 -30.70 -13.39 7.33
CA PHE A 198 -31.11 -14.45 8.26
C PHE A 198 -30.88 -14.00 9.71
N PHE A 199 -29.69 -13.49 10.03
CA PHE A 199 -29.38 -13.08 11.41
C PHE A 199 -30.18 -11.88 11.88
N GLU A 200 -30.53 -10.95 10.99
CA GLU A 200 -31.43 -9.84 11.32
C GLU A 200 -32.87 -10.33 11.54
N THR A 201 -33.37 -11.22 10.69
CA THR A 201 -34.74 -11.78 10.81
C THR A 201 -34.94 -12.56 12.10
N TYR A 202 -33.94 -13.32 12.53
CA TYR A 202 -34.02 -14.18 13.71
C TYR A 202 -33.38 -13.58 14.98
N GLY A 203 -32.94 -12.31 14.93
CA GLY A 203 -32.43 -11.59 16.11
C GLY A 203 -31.10 -12.11 16.68
N PHE A 204 -30.32 -12.84 15.90
CA PHE A 204 -29.04 -13.44 16.33
C PHE A 204 -27.83 -12.51 16.13
N LYS A 205 -27.97 -11.46 15.31
CA LYS A 205 -26.88 -10.53 14.95
C LYS A 205 -26.11 -10.03 16.17
N ASP A 206 -26.80 -9.31 17.06
CA ASP A 206 -26.14 -8.67 18.21
C ASP A 206 -25.51 -9.70 19.16
N LYS A 207 -26.13 -10.87 19.28
CA LYS A 207 -25.65 -11.95 20.14
C LYS A 207 -24.40 -12.61 19.60
N LEU A 208 -24.31 -12.89 18.30
CA LEU A 208 -23.09 -13.44 17.70
C LEU A 208 -21.91 -12.47 17.80
N LEU A 209 -22.18 -11.17 17.64
CA LEU A 209 -21.17 -10.14 17.87
C LEU A 209 -20.72 -10.11 19.33
N GLU A 210 -21.66 -10.17 20.29
CA GLU A 210 -21.38 -10.25 21.73
C GLU A 210 -20.48 -11.46 22.05
N ILE A 211 -20.72 -12.61 21.41
CA ILE A 211 -19.90 -13.83 21.54
C ILE A 211 -18.48 -13.61 21.04
N GLY A 212 -18.33 -13.01 19.85
CA GLY A 212 -17.00 -12.72 19.30
C GLY A 212 -16.19 -11.80 20.20
N TYR A 213 -16.82 -10.74 20.68
CA TYR A 213 -16.21 -9.79 21.62
C TYR A 213 -15.84 -10.45 22.97
N PHE A 214 -16.68 -11.36 23.46
CA PHE A 214 -16.37 -12.15 24.66
C PHE A 214 -15.13 -13.02 24.49
N LEU A 215 -15.02 -13.69 23.34
CA LEU A 215 -13.86 -14.51 23.01
C LEU A 215 -12.58 -13.67 22.86
N ASP A 216 -12.68 -12.48 22.25
CA ASP A 216 -11.58 -11.53 22.17
C ASP A 216 -11.05 -11.17 23.57
N ILE A 217 -11.94 -10.86 24.52
CA ILE A 217 -11.56 -10.55 25.92
C ILE A 217 -10.87 -11.75 26.59
N ILE A 218 -11.42 -12.97 26.45
CA ILE A 218 -10.82 -14.17 27.04
C ILE A 218 -9.43 -14.41 26.46
N HIS A 219 -9.23 -14.24 25.15
CA HIS A 219 -7.95 -14.55 24.51
C HIS A 219 -6.88 -13.51 24.73
N LEU A 220 -7.23 -12.22 24.68
CA LEU A 220 -6.27 -11.16 24.83
C LEU A 220 -5.66 -11.13 26.25
N ASN A 221 -6.39 -11.60 27.27
CA ASN A 221 -5.87 -11.73 28.65
C ASN A 221 -4.89 -12.90 28.85
N TYR A 222 -4.93 -13.93 28.00
CA TYR A 222 -4.07 -15.13 28.09
C TYR A 222 -3.22 -15.33 26.84
N PHE A 223 -2.98 -14.23 26.11
CA PHE A 223 -2.20 -14.26 24.91
C PHE A 223 -0.73 -14.50 25.27
N ASP A 224 -0.25 -15.70 24.97
CA ASP A 224 1.16 -16.08 25.02
C ASP A 224 1.56 -16.59 23.64
N ILE A 225 2.48 -15.84 23.03
CA ILE A 225 2.97 -16.08 21.67
C ILE A 225 3.78 -17.38 21.58
N ASP A 226 4.42 -17.79 22.67
CA ASP A 226 5.25 -19.00 22.72
C ASP A 226 4.40 -20.25 22.91
N THR A 227 3.33 -20.17 23.70
CA THR A 227 2.33 -21.24 23.78
C THR A 227 1.59 -21.42 22.44
N LEU A 228 1.34 -20.33 21.70
CA LEU A 228 0.71 -20.37 20.37
C LEU A 228 1.58 -21.06 19.31
N LYS A 229 2.88 -20.71 19.23
CA LYS A 229 3.85 -21.33 18.31
C LYS A 229 3.95 -22.86 18.46
N ASN A 230 3.71 -23.36 19.68
CA ASN A 230 3.82 -24.78 20.02
C ASN A 230 2.49 -25.56 19.89
N SER A 231 1.37 -24.89 19.59
CA SER A 231 0.05 -25.54 19.46
C SER A 231 -0.18 -26.11 18.05
N TYR A 232 -0.39 -27.44 17.97
CA TYR A 232 -0.49 -28.19 16.72
C TYR A 232 -1.71 -27.82 15.86
N VAL A 233 -1.52 -27.82 14.54
CA VAL A 233 -2.50 -27.48 13.49
C VAL A 233 -3.56 -28.59 13.39
N ASN A 234 -4.84 -28.24 13.58
CA ASN A 234 -5.95 -29.09 13.18
C ASN A 234 -6.99 -28.22 12.47
N LYS A 235 -7.07 -28.34 11.14
CA LYS A 235 -7.70 -27.39 10.21
C LYS A 235 -9.22 -27.21 10.39
N ASP A 236 -9.86 -28.03 11.21
CA ASP A 236 -11.32 -28.12 11.34
C ASP A 236 -11.87 -27.52 12.65
N LYS A 237 -11.07 -26.75 13.41
CA LYS A 237 -11.49 -26.16 14.70
C LYS A 237 -11.32 -24.65 14.71
N PHE A 238 -12.24 -23.98 15.42
CA PHE A 238 -12.20 -22.54 15.66
C PHE A 238 -11.04 -22.20 16.62
N ASN A 239 -9.80 -22.19 16.13
CA ASN A 239 -8.57 -22.06 16.92
C ASN A 239 -7.94 -20.67 16.74
N VAL A 240 -7.48 -20.05 17.84
CA VAL A 240 -6.82 -18.74 17.85
C VAL A 240 -5.64 -18.72 16.87
N TRP A 241 -4.85 -19.80 16.86
CA TRP A 241 -3.70 -19.91 15.98
C TRP A 241 -4.12 -20.00 14.52
N ASP A 242 -5.21 -20.69 14.20
CA ASP A 242 -5.70 -20.78 12.83
C ASP A 242 -6.29 -19.43 12.37
N ILE A 243 -6.98 -18.67 13.22
CA ILE A 243 -7.45 -17.32 12.89
C ILE A 243 -6.27 -16.39 12.59
N TYR A 244 -5.27 -16.40 13.46
CA TYR A 244 -4.08 -15.58 13.31
C TYR A 244 -3.23 -15.99 12.10
N LYS A 245 -2.90 -17.28 11.98
CA LYS A 245 -2.12 -17.84 10.88
C LYS A 245 -2.84 -17.73 9.55
N ASN A 246 -4.16 -17.93 9.50
CA ASN A 246 -4.93 -17.71 8.29
C ASN A 246 -4.89 -16.24 7.91
N SER A 247 -5.08 -15.31 8.86
CA SER A 247 -4.98 -13.87 8.58
C SER A 247 -3.60 -13.48 8.03
N MET A 248 -2.51 -13.99 8.60
CA MET A 248 -1.14 -13.73 8.09
C MET A 248 -0.86 -14.40 6.74
N HIS A 249 -1.26 -15.65 6.57
CA HIS A 249 -1.13 -16.37 5.31
C HIS A 249 -1.95 -15.72 4.19
N SER A 250 -3.14 -15.22 4.53
CA SER A 250 -4.01 -14.43 3.68
C SER A 250 -3.31 -13.18 3.16
N LEU A 251 -2.67 -12.43 4.07
CA LEU A 251 -1.90 -11.23 3.69
C LEU A 251 -0.70 -11.57 2.82
N LYS A 252 0.07 -12.61 3.17
CA LYS A 252 1.18 -13.07 2.33
C LYS A 252 0.71 -13.40 0.91
N LYS A 253 -0.42 -14.10 0.79
CA LYS A 253 -0.98 -14.48 -0.52
C LYS A 253 -1.47 -13.28 -1.30
N GLU A 254 -2.14 -12.33 -0.65
CA GLU A 254 -2.57 -11.06 -1.22
C GLU A 254 -1.38 -10.29 -1.80
N TYR A 255 -0.34 -10.03 -1.00
CA TYR A 255 0.86 -9.33 -1.46
C TYR A 255 1.66 -10.12 -2.50
N SER A 256 1.64 -11.46 -2.47
CA SER A 256 2.24 -12.28 -3.52
C SER A 256 1.58 -12.04 -4.88
N ILE A 257 0.24 -11.98 -4.91
CA ILE A 257 -0.53 -11.64 -6.13
C ILE A 257 -0.17 -10.23 -6.59
N TYR A 258 -0.16 -9.25 -5.69
CA TYR A 258 0.23 -7.87 -6.01
C TYR A 258 1.61 -7.80 -6.64
N ASN A 259 2.61 -8.41 -5.99
CA ASN A 259 3.98 -8.41 -6.47
C ASN A 259 4.11 -9.06 -7.86
N LYS A 260 3.41 -10.17 -8.11
CA LYS A 260 3.39 -10.80 -9.44
C LYS A 260 3.02 -9.78 -10.52
N TYR A 261 1.89 -9.10 -10.37
CA TYR A 261 1.42 -8.15 -11.38
C TYR A 261 2.24 -6.87 -11.44
N ILE A 262 2.74 -6.37 -10.30
CA ILE A 262 3.65 -5.21 -10.26
C ILE A 262 4.93 -5.51 -11.07
N LEU A 263 5.54 -6.66 -10.84
CA LEU A 263 6.79 -7.04 -11.50
C LEU A 263 6.59 -7.32 -13.00
N GLU A 264 5.49 -7.97 -13.37
CA GLU A 264 5.21 -8.36 -14.76
C GLU A 264 4.65 -7.20 -15.62
N ASN A 265 3.88 -6.28 -15.03
CA ASN A 265 3.10 -5.29 -15.77
C ASN A 265 3.39 -3.83 -15.38
N ASP A 266 4.24 -3.59 -14.39
CA ASP A 266 4.54 -2.25 -13.83
C ASP A 266 3.28 -1.48 -13.38
N ILE A 267 2.29 -2.21 -12.86
CA ILE A 267 1.14 -1.59 -12.19
C ILE A 267 1.57 -0.97 -10.86
N LYS A 268 0.98 0.18 -10.52
CA LYS A 268 1.20 0.86 -9.23
C LYS A 268 0.05 0.48 -8.29
N ILE A 269 0.30 -0.38 -7.32
CA ILE A 269 -0.70 -0.70 -6.29
C ILE A 269 -0.50 0.26 -5.12
N ILE A 270 -1.54 1.03 -4.80
CA ILE A 270 -1.58 2.01 -3.72
C ILE A 270 -2.52 1.47 -2.63
N LYS A 271 -1.99 1.14 -1.47
CA LYS A 271 -2.78 0.54 -0.37
C LYS A 271 -2.74 1.43 0.86
N GLY A 272 -3.87 1.56 1.56
CA GLY A 272 -3.90 2.22 2.85
C GLY A 272 -3.02 1.48 3.86
N ALA A 273 -2.25 2.22 4.66
CA ALA A 273 -1.47 1.64 5.75
C ALA A 273 -2.34 0.91 6.79
N GLY A 274 -3.66 1.18 6.80
CA GLY A 274 -4.59 0.74 7.81
C GLY A 274 -4.80 1.81 8.86
N ASN A 275 -5.86 1.67 9.64
CA ASN A 275 -6.07 2.54 10.79
C ASN A 275 -5.65 1.77 12.07
N TYR A 276 -4.69 2.30 12.84
CA TYR A 276 -4.39 1.88 14.21
C TYR A 276 -5.66 1.79 15.07
N LEU A 277 -6.55 2.75 14.83
CA LEU A 277 -7.85 2.74 15.46
C LEU A 277 -8.71 1.58 14.96
N GLU A 278 -8.60 0.94 13.81
CA GLU A 278 -9.62 -0.09 13.47
C GLU A 278 -9.65 -1.27 14.45
N TYR A 279 -8.48 -1.76 14.86
CA TYR A 279 -8.34 -2.77 15.91
C TYR A 279 -8.73 -2.23 17.30
N PHE A 280 -8.19 -1.05 17.64
CA PHE A 280 -8.32 -0.47 18.97
C PHE A 280 -9.68 0.22 19.20
N TYR A 281 -10.25 0.85 18.20
CA TYR A 281 -11.59 1.42 18.10
C TYR A 281 -12.63 0.32 18.09
N GLU A 282 -12.42 -0.76 17.32
CA GLU A 282 -13.34 -1.88 17.42
C GLU A 282 -13.35 -2.47 18.84
N PHE A 283 -12.18 -2.55 19.47
CA PHE A 283 -12.11 -2.90 20.87
C PHE A 283 -12.76 -1.83 21.78
N THR A 284 -12.31 -0.58 21.79
CA THR A 284 -12.74 0.45 22.76
C THR A 284 -14.12 1.07 22.52
N GLN A 285 -14.64 1.04 21.29
CA GLN A 285 -15.98 1.57 20.96
C GLN A 285 -17.03 0.47 20.83
N ASN A 286 -16.63 -0.75 20.44
CA ASN A 286 -17.59 -1.84 20.26
C ASN A 286 -17.44 -2.92 21.34
N VAL A 287 -16.24 -3.44 21.62
CA VAL A 287 -16.03 -4.48 22.65
C VAL A 287 -16.23 -3.92 24.05
N GLU A 288 -15.47 -2.90 24.41
CA GLU A 288 -15.38 -2.35 25.77
C GLU A 288 -16.73 -1.80 26.25
N PRO A 289 -17.49 -1.00 25.47
CA PRO A 289 -18.78 -0.47 25.92
C PRO A 289 -19.84 -1.55 26.02
N LEU A 290 -19.89 -2.50 25.08
CA LEU A 290 -20.84 -3.61 25.15
C LEU A 290 -20.59 -4.51 26.37
N PHE A 291 -19.33 -4.65 26.78
CA PHE A 291 -18.96 -5.55 27.87
C PHE A 291 -18.91 -4.87 29.24
N PHE A 292 -18.38 -3.64 29.33
CA PHE A 292 -18.17 -2.91 30.58
C PHE A 292 -19.26 -1.89 30.90
N ASN A 293 -19.90 -1.25 29.89
CA ASN A 293 -20.99 -0.29 30.17
C ASN A 293 -22.35 -0.97 30.38
N LYS A 294 -22.49 -2.25 30.00
CA LYS A 294 -23.65 -3.09 30.39
C LYS A 294 -23.51 -3.70 31.78
N LEU A 295 -22.39 -3.49 32.46
CA LEU A 295 -22.24 -3.89 33.85
C LEU A 295 -22.99 -2.89 34.74
N PRO A 296 -23.81 -3.36 35.69
CA PRO A 296 -24.39 -2.49 36.70
C PRO A 296 -23.29 -1.64 37.36
N GLU A 297 -23.54 -0.34 37.54
CA GLU A 297 -22.58 0.65 38.08
C GLU A 297 -21.97 0.24 39.45
N ASN A 298 -22.61 -0.71 40.12
CA ASN A 298 -22.27 -1.18 41.46
C ASN A 298 -21.32 -2.39 41.46
N ILE A 299 -20.99 -2.95 40.30
CA ILE A 299 -20.07 -4.09 40.19
C ILE A 299 -18.63 -3.56 40.20
N THR A 300 -18.02 -3.55 41.39
CA THR A 300 -16.62 -3.19 41.60
C THR A 300 -15.65 -4.34 41.27
N SER A 301 -16.18 -5.56 41.09
CA SER A 301 -15.45 -6.77 40.68
C SER A 301 -16.34 -7.68 39.83
N LEU A 302 -15.89 -8.05 38.62
CA LEU A 302 -16.57 -9.09 37.85
C LEU A 302 -16.31 -10.45 38.51
N SER A 303 -17.32 -11.01 39.17
CA SER A 303 -17.18 -12.33 39.78
C SER A 303 -16.97 -13.42 38.72
N SER A 304 -16.21 -14.45 39.06
CA SER A 304 -16.04 -15.68 38.29
C SER A 304 -17.36 -16.29 37.79
N ASN A 305 -18.44 -16.09 38.55
CA ASN A 305 -19.77 -16.56 38.20
C ASN A 305 -20.40 -15.79 37.04
N TYR A 306 -20.12 -14.48 36.89
CA TYR A 306 -20.62 -13.69 35.76
C TYR A 306 -20.11 -14.26 34.43
N PHE A 307 -18.80 -14.49 34.32
CA PHE A 307 -18.20 -15.03 33.10
C PHE A 307 -18.66 -16.47 32.81
N ARG A 308 -18.80 -17.32 33.83
CA ARG A 308 -19.34 -18.68 33.68
C ARG A 308 -20.78 -18.65 33.17
N ASN A 309 -21.62 -17.78 33.74
CA ASN A 309 -23.01 -17.63 33.32
C ASN A 309 -23.11 -17.09 31.89
N LYS A 310 -22.27 -16.11 31.52
CA LYS A 310 -22.21 -15.58 30.16
C LYS A 310 -21.75 -16.62 29.15
N LEU A 311 -20.73 -17.41 29.46
CA LEU A 311 -20.30 -18.51 28.59
C LEU A 311 -21.43 -19.52 28.36
N ASN A 312 -22.18 -19.89 29.41
CA ASN A 312 -23.33 -20.78 29.29
C ASN A 312 -24.48 -20.16 28.47
N GLU A 313 -24.76 -18.86 28.65
CA GLU A 313 -25.71 -18.11 27.82
C GLU A 313 -25.32 -18.22 26.34
N TYR A 314 -24.06 -17.99 26.01
CA TYR A 314 -23.56 -18.04 24.64
C TYR A 314 -23.54 -19.43 24.03
N ILE A 315 -23.24 -20.46 24.81
CA ILE A 315 -23.39 -21.86 24.38
C ILE A 315 -24.85 -22.10 23.96
N ASN A 316 -25.82 -21.68 24.77
CA ASN A 316 -27.23 -21.84 24.45
C ASN A 316 -27.65 -21.05 23.20
N VAL A 317 -27.11 -19.84 22.99
CA VAL A 317 -27.34 -19.05 21.77
C VAL A 317 -26.88 -19.79 20.52
N VAL A 318 -25.66 -20.33 20.52
CA VAL A 318 -25.14 -21.06 19.34
C VAL A 318 -25.87 -22.39 19.13
N GLU A 319 -26.29 -23.06 20.21
CA GLU A 319 -27.16 -24.23 20.10
C GLU A 319 -28.53 -23.92 19.50
N ASP A 320 -29.14 -22.79 19.89
CA ASP A 320 -30.41 -22.37 19.30
C ASP A 320 -30.22 -21.98 17.83
N LEU A 321 -29.15 -21.26 17.49
CA LEU A 321 -28.79 -20.99 16.10
C LEU A 321 -28.71 -22.28 15.28
N LEU A 322 -27.97 -23.29 15.75
CA LEU A 322 -27.87 -24.58 15.06
C LEU A 322 -29.21 -25.30 14.95
N LYS A 323 -30.09 -25.19 15.94
CA LYS A 323 -31.47 -25.72 15.85
C LYS A 323 -32.28 -24.97 14.79
N GLN A 324 -32.19 -23.65 14.72
CA GLN A 324 -32.87 -22.85 13.70
C GLN A 324 -32.35 -23.18 12.29
N LEU A 325 -31.02 -23.26 12.11
CA LEU A 325 -30.41 -23.67 10.84
C LEU A 325 -30.90 -25.07 10.38
N LYS A 326 -31.08 -26.00 11.32
CA LYS A 326 -31.66 -27.33 11.04
C LYS A 326 -33.14 -27.27 10.67
N LYS A 327 -33.93 -26.35 11.25
CA LYS A 327 -35.35 -26.15 10.91
C LYS A 327 -35.54 -25.57 9.51
N VAL A 328 -34.54 -24.86 8.98
CA VAL A 328 -34.56 -24.39 7.58
C VAL A 328 -34.15 -25.49 6.57
N THR A 329 -34.19 -26.77 6.97
CA THR A 329 -34.01 -27.87 6.01
C THR A 329 -35.14 -27.92 4.97
N PRO A 330 -34.83 -28.34 3.73
CA PRO A 330 -35.67 -28.14 2.55
C PRO A 330 -36.93 -29.00 2.60
N THR A 331 -37.98 -28.50 3.24
CA THR A 331 -39.31 -29.09 3.11
C THR A 331 -40.06 -28.38 1.99
N GLY A 332 -39.80 -28.84 0.76
CA GLY A 332 -40.82 -28.87 -0.30
C GLY A 332 -41.24 -27.58 -1.01
N GLY A 333 -40.57 -26.44 -0.81
CA GLY A 333 -40.92 -25.20 -1.53
C GLY A 333 -39.70 -24.48 -2.09
N SER A 334 -39.58 -24.41 -3.43
CA SER A 334 -38.75 -23.49 -4.23
C SER A 334 -37.61 -22.77 -3.47
N ILE A 335 -36.63 -23.52 -2.98
CA ILE A 335 -35.39 -22.92 -2.46
C ILE A 335 -34.47 -22.73 -3.68
N THR A 336 -34.17 -21.47 -4.01
CA THR A 336 -33.16 -21.13 -5.01
C THR A 336 -31.80 -21.73 -4.59
N SER A 337 -30.97 -22.13 -5.54
CA SER A 337 -29.65 -22.72 -5.30
C SER A 337 -28.73 -21.90 -4.37
N SER A 338 -28.96 -20.59 -4.24
CA SER A 338 -28.26 -19.66 -3.33
C SER A 338 -28.40 -20.06 -1.85
N ASN A 339 -29.63 -20.31 -1.38
CA ASN A 339 -29.90 -20.44 0.06
C ASN A 339 -29.34 -21.75 0.62
N ARG A 340 -29.28 -22.81 -0.18
CA ARG A 340 -28.73 -24.13 0.25
C ARG A 340 -27.22 -24.05 0.53
N ASN A 341 -26.49 -23.23 -0.22
CA ASN A 341 -25.06 -23.02 0.01
C ASN A 341 -24.82 -22.18 1.28
N GLU A 342 -25.63 -21.14 1.51
CA GLU A 342 -25.58 -20.31 2.72
C GLU A 342 -25.77 -21.15 4.00
N TYR A 343 -26.79 -22.01 4.07
CA TYR A 343 -27.03 -22.85 5.25
C TYR A 343 -25.91 -23.87 5.53
N ASN A 344 -25.31 -24.44 4.48
CA ASN A 344 -24.19 -25.36 4.61
C ASN A 344 -22.93 -24.63 5.11
N LEU A 345 -22.65 -23.43 4.57
CA LEU A 345 -21.58 -22.55 5.04
C LEU A 345 -21.76 -22.16 6.51
N LEU A 346 -22.96 -21.76 6.93
CA LEU A 346 -23.25 -21.40 8.32
C LEU A 346 -23.05 -22.57 9.29
N SER A 347 -23.47 -23.76 8.91
CA SER A 347 -23.32 -24.96 9.74
C SER A 347 -21.86 -25.39 9.88
N GLN A 348 -21.04 -25.18 8.84
CA GLN A 348 -19.59 -25.43 8.86
C GLN A 348 -18.84 -24.54 9.85
N TYR A 349 -19.36 -23.34 10.18
CA TYR A 349 -18.71 -22.43 11.13
C TYR A 349 -19.36 -22.41 12.52
N ALA A 350 -20.69 -22.57 12.61
CA ALA A 350 -21.42 -22.50 13.89
C ALA A 350 -21.14 -23.72 14.79
N GLN A 351 -20.97 -24.91 14.18
CA GLN A 351 -20.67 -26.14 14.94
C GLN A 351 -19.26 -26.10 15.57
N PRO A 352 -18.17 -25.74 14.85
CA PRO A 352 -16.87 -25.52 15.48
C PRO A 352 -16.86 -24.42 16.54
N LEU A 353 -17.64 -23.34 16.37
CA LEU A 353 -17.78 -22.29 17.39
C LEU A 353 -18.40 -22.84 18.68
N LEU A 354 -19.45 -23.66 18.58
CA LEU A 354 -20.08 -24.31 19.75
C LEU A 354 -19.09 -25.22 20.48
N GLU A 355 -18.35 -26.04 19.73
CA GLU A 355 -17.33 -26.94 20.30
C GLU A 355 -16.23 -26.16 21.01
N TYR A 356 -15.80 -25.03 20.44
CA TYR A 356 -14.83 -24.14 21.04
C TYR A 356 -15.32 -23.55 22.37
N LEU A 357 -16.56 -23.06 22.41
CA LEU A 357 -17.17 -22.51 23.62
C LEU A 357 -17.27 -23.55 24.73
N LYS A 358 -17.68 -24.79 24.40
CA LYS A 358 -17.84 -25.89 25.37
C LYS A 358 -16.52 -26.41 25.95
N SER A 359 -15.44 -26.30 25.20
CA SER A 359 -14.14 -26.87 25.57
C SER A 359 -13.11 -25.79 25.91
N ASN A 360 -12.48 -25.22 24.90
CA ASN A 360 -11.32 -24.35 25.01
C ASN A 360 -11.63 -23.02 25.72
N ALA A 361 -12.75 -22.37 25.40
CA ALA A 361 -13.13 -21.12 26.05
C ALA A 361 -13.41 -21.35 27.54
N LYS A 362 -14.08 -22.46 27.89
CA LYS A 362 -14.34 -22.86 29.28
C LYS A 362 -13.05 -23.12 30.05
N ILE A 363 -12.13 -23.89 29.49
CA ILE A 363 -10.84 -24.22 30.12
C ILE A 363 -10.02 -22.94 30.34
N LYS A 364 -9.87 -22.11 29.30
CA LYS A 364 -9.13 -20.83 29.40
C LYS A 364 -9.77 -19.89 30.41
N LEU A 365 -11.10 -19.84 30.46
CA LEU A 365 -11.82 -19.08 31.47
C LEU A 365 -11.60 -19.65 32.88
N GLU A 366 -11.60 -20.96 33.07
CA GLU A 366 -11.35 -21.57 34.39
C GLU A 366 -9.92 -21.33 34.88
N TYR A 367 -8.92 -21.42 34.01
CA TYR A 367 -7.56 -20.96 34.30
C TYR A 367 -7.53 -19.47 34.65
N ALA A 368 -8.27 -18.66 33.89
CA ALA A 368 -8.29 -17.23 34.09
C ALA A 368 -8.76 -16.80 35.48
N LEU A 369 -9.80 -17.48 35.94
CA LEU A 369 -10.44 -17.25 37.22
C LEU A 369 -9.63 -17.83 38.39
N HIS A 370 -8.67 -18.72 38.13
CA HIS A 370 -7.82 -19.36 39.13
C HIS A 370 -6.52 -18.58 39.36
N ASP A 371 -5.92 -18.00 38.32
CA ASP A 371 -4.61 -17.34 38.40
C ASP A 371 -4.68 -15.91 39.00
N SER A 372 -5.89 -15.35 39.15
CA SER A 372 -6.04 -13.98 39.66
C SER A 372 -7.46 -13.65 40.12
N GLN A 373 -7.65 -13.58 41.44
CA GLN A 373 -8.81 -12.88 42.02
C GLN A 373 -8.85 -11.38 41.64
N SER A 374 -7.82 -10.85 40.97
CA SER A 374 -7.65 -9.45 40.56
C SER A 374 -7.89 -9.16 39.07
N VAL A 375 -8.13 -10.15 38.19
CA VAL A 375 -8.08 -9.88 36.73
C VAL A 375 -9.12 -8.87 36.23
N PHE A 376 -10.22 -8.69 36.96
CA PHE A 376 -11.28 -7.73 36.61
C PHE A 376 -11.50 -6.64 37.66
N ASN A 377 -10.56 -6.45 38.59
CA ASN A 377 -10.71 -5.50 39.68
C ASN A 377 -9.96 -4.20 39.35
N LYS A 378 -10.69 -3.23 38.78
CA LYS A 378 -10.39 -1.80 38.57
C LYS A 378 -10.10 -1.36 37.12
N LYS A 379 -10.75 -0.24 36.75
CA LYS A 379 -10.53 0.53 35.50
C LYS A 379 -9.06 0.89 35.25
N SER A 380 -8.26 1.13 36.31
CA SER A 380 -6.83 1.48 36.18
C SER A 380 -5.97 0.31 35.67
N ASP A 381 -6.29 -0.93 36.06
CA ASP A 381 -5.59 -2.14 35.59
C ASP A 381 -5.97 -2.50 34.16
N THR A 382 -7.17 -2.07 33.73
CA THR A 382 -7.67 -2.30 32.36
C THR A 382 -6.81 -1.54 31.34
N GLN A 383 -6.43 -0.30 31.62
CA GLN A 383 -5.57 0.48 30.72
C GLN A 383 -4.14 -0.08 30.64
N SER A 384 -3.58 -0.54 31.75
CA SER A 384 -2.25 -1.20 31.77
C SER A 384 -2.28 -2.50 30.96
N LYS A 385 -3.31 -3.33 31.15
CA LYS A 385 -3.48 -4.57 30.38
C LYS A 385 -3.77 -4.33 28.92
N ILE A 386 -4.52 -3.29 28.58
CA ILE A 386 -4.69 -2.82 27.21
C ILE A 386 -3.33 -2.43 26.61
N ASN A 387 -2.44 -1.81 27.39
CA ASN A 387 -1.09 -1.45 26.93
C ASN A 387 -0.18 -2.69 26.76
N ASP A 388 -0.25 -3.67 27.67
CA ASP A 388 0.47 -4.95 27.53
C ASP A 388 -0.06 -5.75 26.33
N MET A 389 -1.38 -5.75 26.13
CA MET A 389 -2.04 -6.34 24.98
C MET A 389 -1.60 -5.65 23.68
N LYS A 390 -1.47 -4.32 23.68
CA LYS A 390 -0.88 -3.57 22.55
C LYS A 390 0.55 -4.05 22.27
N ALA A 391 1.38 -4.18 23.30
CA ALA A 391 2.75 -4.67 23.16
C ALA A 391 2.79 -6.08 22.53
N LYS A 392 1.96 -7.01 23.02
CA LYS A 392 1.86 -8.38 22.48
C LYS A 392 1.31 -8.43 21.05
N LEU A 393 0.34 -7.56 20.72
CA LEU A 393 -0.14 -7.42 19.34
C LEU A 393 0.93 -6.83 18.42
N TYR A 394 1.82 -5.96 18.91
CA TYR A 394 2.96 -5.47 18.13
C TYR A 394 3.99 -6.59 17.86
N GLU A 395 4.24 -7.48 18.82
CA GLU A 395 5.11 -8.65 18.62
C GLU A 395 4.56 -9.61 17.54
N LEU A 396 3.23 -9.64 17.35
CA LEU A 396 2.58 -10.39 16.27
C LEU A 396 2.77 -9.71 14.91
N ILE A 397 2.58 -8.39 14.84
CA ILE A 397 2.71 -7.60 13.60
C ILE A 397 4.12 -7.71 13.00
N ASP A 398 5.14 -7.95 13.84
CA ASP A 398 6.54 -8.03 13.43
C ASP A 398 6.95 -9.34 12.72
N MET A 399 6.10 -10.37 12.65
CA MET A 399 6.64 -11.70 12.34
C MET A 399 6.89 -12.02 10.87
N GLU A 400 6.29 -11.36 9.88
CA GLU A 400 6.41 -11.83 8.49
C GLU A 400 6.28 -10.72 7.45
N SER A 401 7.28 -9.83 7.41
CA SER A 401 7.34 -8.77 6.41
C SER A 401 8.32 -9.05 5.27
N PRO A 402 7.94 -9.72 4.16
CA PRO A 402 8.80 -9.75 2.98
C PRO A 402 8.28 -8.98 1.75
N PHE A 403 7.04 -8.49 1.74
CA PHE A 403 6.37 -8.26 0.44
C PHE A 403 5.67 -6.91 0.24
N VAL A 404 5.84 -5.96 1.16
CA VAL A 404 5.18 -4.64 1.10
C VAL A 404 5.88 -3.67 0.14
N ASP A 405 7.16 -3.86 -0.15
CA ASP A 405 8.03 -2.82 -0.71
C ASP A 405 7.73 -2.37 -2.15
N ASN A 406 7.10 -3.22 -2.96
CA ASN A 406 6.63 -2.83 -4.29
C ASN A 406 5.23 -2.18 -4.24
N VAL A 407 4.50 -2.33 -3.13
CA VAL A 407 3.21 -1.67 -2.89
C VAL A 407 3.48 -0.32 -2.24
N ILE A 408 2.87 0.74 -2.77
CA ILE A 408 2.97 2.07 -2.15
C ILE A 408 1.94 2.13 -1.01
N THR A 409 2.41 1.96 0.22
CA THR A 409 1.57 2.08 1.41
C THR A 409 1.41 3.55 1.83
N VAL A 410 0.18 3.95 2.16
CA VAL A 410 -0.19 5.34 2.41
C VAL A 410 -0.71 5.53 3.83
N GLY A 411 0.02 6.31 4.63
CA GLY A 411 -0.39 6.76 5.95
C GLY A 411 -1.26 8.01 5.92
N SER A 412 -1.77 8.40 7.08
CA SER A 412 -2.64 9.57 7.25
C SER A 412 -2.03 10.65 8.12
N LEU A 413 -2.11 11.88 7.63
CA LEU A 413 -1.86 13.11 8.38
C LEU A 413 -3.16 13.93 8.51
N ASN A 414 -3.19 14.77 9.55
CA ASN A 414 -4.16 15.85 9.65
C ASN A 414 -3.73 17.09 8.85
N ILE A 415 -4.63 18.07 8.75
CA ILE A 415 -4.38 19.31 8.02
C ILE A 415 -3.12 20.06 8.51
N ASN A 416 -2.77 19.93 9.79
CA ASN A 416 -1.58 20.53 10.38
C ASN A 416 -0.29 19.72 10.14
N LYS A 417 -0.33 18.72 9.24
CA LYS A 417 0.81 17.86 8.87
C LYS A 417 1.34 17.01 10.02
N LYS A 418 0.52 16.75 11.04
CA LYS A 418 0.84 15.79 12.10
C LYS A 418 0.25 14.43 11.72
N PRO A 419 0.90 13.31 12.09
CA PRO A 419 0.29 11.99 11.95
C PRO A 419 -1.11 11.98 12.58
N SER A 420 -2.08 11.41 11.86
CA SER A 420 -3.43 11.20 12.41
C SER A 420 -3.36 10.16 13.52
N ASP A 421 -4.11 10.35 14.60
CA ASP A 421 -4.12 9.43 15.75
C ASP A 421 -4.58 8.02 15.37
N PHE A 422 -5.37 7.91 14.30
CA PHE A 422 -5.82 6.64 13.76
C PHE A 422 -4.85 5.99 12.77
N SER A 423 -3.81 6.65 12.26
CA SER A 423 -2.98 6.07 11.19
C SER A 423 -2.18 4.88 11.73
N LEU A 424 -2.26 3.72 11.07
CA LEU A 424 -1.39 2.58 11.41
C LEU A 424 0.05 2.87 10.99
N TYR A 425 0.97 2.34 11.78
CA TYR A 425 2.39 2.26 11.50
C TYR A 425 2.95 1.00 12.12
N ASP A 426 4.05 0.51 11.56
CA ASP A 426 4.70 -0.71 12.05
C ASP A 426 5.38 -0.48 13.40
N SER A 427 5.81 -1.57 14.05
CA SER A 427 6.57 -1.57 15.31
C SER A 427 7.79 -0.64 15.23
N LEU A 428 8.40 -0.35 16.39
CA LEU A 428 9.61 0.48 16.47
C LEU A 428 10.79 -0.09 15.65
N ASP A 429 10.75 -1.36 15.27
CA ASP A 429 11.88 -2.12 14.71
C ASP A 429 11.81 -2.33 13.18
N ALA A 430 10.65 -2.12 12.54
CA ALA A 430 10.46 -2.38 11.10
C ALA A 430 10.24 -1.09 10.27
N ASN A 431 11.07 -0.92 9.23
CA ASN A 431 11.14 0.31 8.42
C ASN A 431 9.97 0.53 7.42
N LYS A 432 8.79 -0.05 7.64
CA LYS A 432 7.98 -0.51 6.50
C LYS A 432 6.62 0.11 6.25
N ILE A 433 5.97 0.71 7.24
CA ILE A 433 4.63 1.28 7.04
C ILE A 433 4.50 2.60 7.79
N PRO A 434 4.09 3.69 7.11
CA PRO A 434 3.76 3.80 5.67
C PRO A 434 4.97 4.20 4.81
N PHE A 435 4.93 3.95 3.49
CA PHE A 435 5.96 4.46 2.56
C PHE A 435 5.89 5.99 2.43
N VAL A 436 4.69 6.53 2.20
CA VAL A 436 4.39 7.96 2.20
C VAL A 436 3.11 8.23 2.96
N SER A 437 2.77 9.49 3.18
CA SER A 437 1.47 9.86 3.74
C SER A 437 0.74 10.85 2.86
N SER A 438 -0.58 10.93 3.07
CA SER A 438 -1.41 12.02 2.60
C SER A 438 -2.35 12.49 3.71
N PHE A 439 -3.18 13.48 3.43
CA PHE A 439 -4.20 13.94 4.35
C PHE A 439 -5.36 12.94 4.37
N GLY A 440 -5.69 12.42 5.56
CA GLY A 440 -6.77 11.45 5.72
C GLY A 440 -7.75 11.81 6.82
N ASN A 441 -7.54 12.89 7.57
CA ASN A 441 -8.57 13.41 8.45
C ASN A 441 -9.77 13.89 7.62
N GLY A 442 -10.97 13.51 8.05
CA GLY A 442 -12.19 14.02 7.44
C GLY A 442 -12.34 15.52 7.68
N TYR A 443 -13.17 16.16 6.85
CA TYR A 443 -13.37 17.60 6.87
C TYR A 443 -13.81 18.12 8.24
N GLU A 444 -14.77 17.48 8.91
CA GLU A 444 -15.23 17.92 10.24
C GLU A 444 -14.13 17.76 11.31
N SER A 445 -13.33 16.69 11.21
CA SER A 445 -12.20 16.47 12.11
C SER A 445 -11.13 17.55 11.91
N ASP A 446 -10.75 17.88 10.67
CA ASP A 446 -9.78 18.92 10.39
C ASP A 446 -10.29 20.33 10.73
N ARG A 447 -11.59 20.59 10.53
CA ARG A 447 -12.23 21.87 10.92
C ARG A 447 -12.09 22.15 12.41
N SER A 448 -12.26 21.14 13.26
CA SER A 448 -12.12 21.31 14.73
C SER A 448 -10.69 21.56 15.19
N ILE A 449 -9.69 21.17 14.38
CA ILE A 449 -8.25 21.28 14.69
C ILE A 449 -7.60 22.50 13.98
N ALA A 450 -8.27 23.07 12.97
CA ALA A 450 -7.82 24.24 12.24
C ALA A 450 -7.99 25.53 13.07
N ILE A 451 -7.01 26.43 13.00
CA ILE A 451 -7.03 27.72 13.72
C ILE A 451 -8.24 28.57 13.24
N PRO A 452 -9.00 29.23 14.14
CA PRO A 452 -10.30 29.87 13.86
C PRO A 452 -10.36 30.88 12.68
N ASN A 453 -9.23 31.41 12.23
CA ASN A 453 -9.17 32.39 11.14
C ASN A 453 -9.20 31.79 9.72
N ARG A 454 -9.41 30.47 9.56
CA ARG A 454 -9.51 29.80 8.25
C ARG A 454 -10.95 29.50 7.80
N ASN A 455 -11.94 30.20 8.35
CA ASN A 455 -13.37 30.06 8.00
C ASN A 455 -13.77 30.34 6.53
N LYS A 456 -12.82 30.60 5.63
CA LYS A 456 -13.08 31.06 4.26
C LYS A 456 -13.38 29.93 3.25
N TYR A 457 -13.18 28.67 3.61
CA TYR A 457 -13.27 27.53 2.68
C TYR A 457 -14.44 26.58 2.94
N PHE A 458 -15.36 26.97 3.82
CA PHE A 458 -16.42 26.08 4.30
C PHE A 458 -17.67 26.18 3.42
N LEU A 459 -18.13 25.02 2.95
CA LEU A 459 -19.29 24.88 2.06
C LEU A 459 -20.51 25.60 2.64
N ASN A 460 -21.00 26.62 1.95
CA ASN A 460 -22.36 27.10 2.16
C ASN A 460 -23.31 26.00 1.68
N SER A 461 -24.20 25.53 2.55
CA SER A 461 -25.11 24.41 2.29
C SER A 461 -26.06 24.63 1.11
N GLU A 462 -26.17 25.85 0.60
CA GLU A 462 -27.12 26.23 -0.45
C GLU A 462 -26.64 25.93 -1.88
N THR A 463 -25.36 25.59 -2.10
CA THR A 463 -24.78 25.40 -3.44
C THR A 463 -24.47 23.93 -3.81
N ALA A 464 -24.76 22.96 -2.93
CA ALA A 464 -24.49 21.53 -3.16
C ALA A 464 -25.67 20.78 -3.81
N TRP A 465 -26.14 21.23 -4.97
CA TRP A 465 -27.36 20.75 -5.65
C TRP A 465 -27.38 19.26 -6.04
N HIS A 466 -26.28 18.52 -5.85
CA HIS A 466 -26.12 17.12 -6.28
C HIS A 466 -26.03 16.09 -5.14
N PHE A 467 -26.00 16.51 -3.88
CA PHE A 467 -25.89 15.58 -2.75
C PHE A 467 -27.16 15.57 -1.91
N SER A 468 -27.61 14.38 -1.51
CA SER A 468 -28.55 14.30 -0.38
C SER A 468 -27.84 14.80 0.90
N PRO A 469 -28.59 15.30 1.90
CA PRO A 469 -27.99 15.68 3.18
C PRO A 469 -27.18 14.55 3.84
N GLU A 470 -27.64 13.30 3.70
CA GLU A 470 -26.95 12.10 4.22
C GLU A 470 -25.61 11.88 3.50
N ASP A 471 -25.61 11.96 2.16
CA ASP A 471 -24.40 11.77 1.37
C ASP A 471 -23.39 12.89 1.63
N LEU A 472 -23.85 14.15 1.66
CA LEU A 472 -22.98 15.29 1.98
C LEU A 472 -22.37 15.16 3.38
N ASN A 473 -23.16 14.69 4.35
CA ASN A 473 -22.64 14.41 5.69
C ASN A 473 -21.59 13.30 5.66
N TYR A 474 -21.84 12.21 4.93
CA TYR A 474 -20.88 11.14 4.76
C TYR A 474 -19.56 11.65 4.17
N TYR A 475 -19.60 12.46 3.10
CA TYR A 475 -18.41 13.10 2.52
C TYR A 475 -17.66 14.00 3.52
N LYS A 476 -18.37 14.76 4.35
CA LYS A 476 -17.77 15.63 5.37
C LYS A 476 -17.09 14.87 6.50
N THR A 477 -17.63 13.70 6.85
CA THR A 477 -17.06 12.83 7.89
C THR A 477 -16.10 11.78 7.36
N PHE A 478 -16.05 11.57 6.05
CA PHE A 478 -15.19 10.57 5.42
C PHE A 478 -13.73 10.89 5.70
N GLY A 479 -13.03 9.92 6.26
CA GLY A 479 -11.64 10.03 6.67
C GLY A 479 -11.01 8.65 6.84
N GLY A 480 -9.84 8.61 7.46
CA GLY A 480 -9.03 7.40 7.55
C GLY A 480 -7.94 7.38 6.47
N THR A 481 -7.13 6.32 6.51
CA THR A 481 -6.26 5.98 5.37
C THR A 481 -7.06 5.73 4.09
N SER A 482 -8.36 5.43 4.20
CA SER A 482 -9.36 5.41 3.12
C SER A 482 -9.53 6.74 2.38
N LEU A 483 -9.17 7.88 2.98
CA LEU A 483 -9.09 9.18 2.31
C LEU A 483 -7.68 9.50 1.82
N SER A 484 -6.65 9.12 2.58
CA SER A 484 -5.25 9.35 2.18
C SER A 484 -4.86 8.59 0.89
N THR A 485 -5.29 7.34 0.78
CA THR A 485 -4.98 6.44 -0.35
C THR A 485 -5.51 6.97 -1.69
N PRO A 486 -6.79 7.39 -1.81
CA PRO A 486 -7.29 7.98 -3.04
C PRO A 486 -6.68 9.35 -3.34
N MET A 487 -6.18 10.11 -2.35
CA MET A 487 -5.42 11.33 -2.63
C MET A 487 -4.10 11.05 -3.36
N ILE A 488 -3.33 10.04 -2.91
CA ILE A 488 -2.11 9.62 -3.60
C ILE A 488 -2.43 9.02 -4.98
N THR A 489 -3.48 8.19 -5.07
CA THR A 489 -3.91 7.60 -6.34
C THR A 489 -4.33 8.69 -7.34
N GLY A 490 -5.13 9.66 -6.90
CA GLY A 490 -5.54 10.82 -7.70
C GLY A 490 -4.35 11.68 -8.13
N MET A 491 -3.38 11.91 -7.24
CA MET A 491 -2.12 12.60 -7.58
C MET A 491 -1.37 11.88 -8.70
N ILE A 492 -1.20 10.56 -8.61
CA ILE A 492 -0.52 9.74 -9.62
C ILE A 492 -1.30 9.76 -10.93
N SER A 493 -2.61 9.58 -10.88
CA SER A 493 -3.49 9.64 -12.04
C SER A 493 -3.36 10.99 -12.77
N LEU A 494 -3.38 12.10 -12.02
CA LEU A 494 -3.19 13.44 -12.57
C LEU A 494 -1.78 13.61 -13.19
N LEU A 495 -0.73 13.15 -12.51
CA LEU A 495 0.64 13.18 -13.03
C LEU A 495 0.74 12.45 -14.38
N GLN A 496 0.26 11.21 -14.45
CA GLN A 496 0.32 10.39 -15.65
C GLN A 496 -0.49 11.02 -16.79
N THR A 497 -1.70 11.53 -16.51
CA THR A 497 -2.53 12.21 -17.52
C THR A 497 -1.85 13.49 -18.04
N ARG A 498 -1.15 14.23 -17.17
CA ARG A 498 -0.40 15.45 -17.52
C ARG A 498 0.88 15.19 -18.31
N LEU A 499 1.39 13.98 -18.23
CA LEU A 499 2.56 13.50 -18.97
C LEU A 499 2.17 12.70 -20.22
N ASP A 500 0.91 12.28 -20.33
CA ASP A 500 0.38 11.33 -21.33
C ASP A 500 1.13 9.98 -21.36
N GLU A 501 1.65 9.55 -20.20
CA GLU A 501 2.36 8.28 -20.07
C GLU A 501 2.33 7.74 -18.62
N PRO A 502 2.37 6.41 -18.43
CA PRO A 502 2.58 5.83 -17.12
C PRO A 502 4.01 6.10 -16.63
N ILE A 503 4.15 6.41 -15.35
CA ILE A 503 5.46 6.58 -14.69
C ILE A 503 5.91 5.22 -14.15
N PRO A 504 7.15 4.76 -14.41
CA PRO A 504 7.67 3.53 -13.80
C PRO A 504 7.55 3.55 -12.27
N LEU A 505 7.18 2.43 -11.65
CA LEU A 505 6.96 2.36 -10.19
C LEU A 505 8.16 2.89 -9.41
N THR A 506 9.37 2.46 -9.75
CA THR A 506 10.60 2.83 -9.02
C THR A 506 10.96 4.29 -9.23
N ALA A 507 10.76 4.84 -10.44
CA ALA A 507 10.89 6.27 -10.69
C ALA A 507 9.91 7.08 -9.83
N LEU A 508 8.67 6.62 -9.72
CA LEU A 508 7.63 7.24 -8.91
C LEU A 508 7.98 7.19 -7.42
N GLN A 509 8.39 6.02 -6.89
CA GLN A 509 8.85 5.85 -5.51
C GLN A 509 10.04 6.77 -5.20
N THR A 510 11.05 6.82 -6.07
CA THR A 510 12.20 7.73 -5.91
C THR A 510 11.75 9.18 -5.82
N LEU A 511 10.88 9.63 -6.74
CA LEU A 511 10.38 11.00 -6.78
C LEU A 511 9.52 11.35 -5.56
N MET A 512 8.63 10.44 -5.14
CA MET A 512 7.76 10.62 -3.99
C MET A 512 8.58 10.69 -2.70
N ALA A 513 9.51 9.76 -2.49
CA ALA A 513 10.38 9.75 -1.33
C ALA A 513 11.29 11.00 -1.28
N HIS A 514 11.82 11.44 -2.42
CA HIS A 514 12.71 12.59 -2.49
C HIS A 514 11.98 13.91 -2.23
N TYR A 515 10.84 14.14 -2.88
CA TYR A 515 10.10 15.40 -2.80
C TYR A 515 9.00 15.43 -1.73
N ALA A 516 8.89 14.40 -0.91
CA ALA A 516 8.03 14.44 0.26
C ALA A 516 8.55 15.47 1.28
N TYR A 517 7.66 16.33 1.77
CA TYR A 517 7.97 17.10 2.96
C TYR A 517 7.63 16.28 4.20
N THR A 518 8.51 16.32 5.18
CA THR A 518 8.32 15.61 6.45
C THR A 518 7.24 16.30 7.28
N SER A 519 6.47 15.50 8.03
CA SER A 519 5.56 16.01 9.05
C SER A 519 6.31 16.99 9.95
N SER A 520 5.85 18.24 9.98
CA SER A 520 6.49 19.32 10.70
C SER A 520 6.30 19.10 12.20
N GLY A 521 7.26 18.44 12.84
CA GLY A 521 7.79 19.04 14.05
C GLY A 521 8.65 20.18 13.57
N LYS A 522 8.24 21.44 13.75
CA LYS A 522 9.27 22.49 13.81
C LYS A 522 10.33 21.95 14.75
N GLU A 523 11.60 21.99 14.38
CA GLU A 523 12.66 21.99 15.37
C GLU A 523 12.30 23.12 16.34
N LEU A 524 11.66 22.75 17.46
CA LEU A 524 11.39 23.64 18.55
C LEU A 524 12.77 24.02 19.05
N LYS A 525 13.24 25.17 18.60
CA LYS A 525 14.41 25.83 19.18
C LYS A 525 14.08 26.03 20.66
N ASN A 526 14.92 25.44 21.51
CA ASN A 526 15.15 25.78 22.92
C ASN A 526 14.19 25.25 23.99
N ASN A 527 13.66 24.02 23.89
CA ASN A 527 13.21 23.30 25.09
C ASN A 527 13.57 21.82 24.99
N ASP A 528 14.64 21.42 25.69
CA ASP A 528 15.21 20.07 25.66
C ASP A 528 14.25 18.98 26.18
N THR A 529 13.27 19.36 27.01
CA THR A 529 12.24 18.44 27.53
C THR A 529 11.19 18.03 26.48
N LEU A 530 10.69 18.96 25.66
CA LEU A 530 9.73 18.66 24.58
C LEU A 530 10.39 18.01 23.36
N LYS A 531 11.69 18.26 23.16
CA LYS A 531 12.50 17.63 22.10
C LYS A 531 12.63 16.12 22.34
N ASN A 532 12.76 15.71 23.60
CA ASN A 532 12.81 14.31 23.99
C ASN A 532 11.43 13.63 23.81
N GLU A 533 10.32 14.30 24.15
CA GLU A 533 8.99 13.74 23.92
C GLU A 533 8.65 13.55 22.43
N PHE A 534 9.00 14.50 21.55
CA PHE A 534 8.70 14.37 20.10
C PHE A 534 9.61 13.39 19.35
N ASN A 535 10.90 13.31 19.72
CA ASN A 535 11.80 12.30 19.15
C ASN A 535 11.44 10.87 19.60
N ASN A 536 10.73 10.74 20.72
CA ASN A 536 10.22 9.46 21.22
C ASN A 536 8.90 9.01 20.57
N VAL A 537 8.16 9.89 19.88
CA VAL A 537 6.82 9.58 19.34
C VAL A 537 6.83 9.06 17.89
N ASP A 538 7.80 9.47 17.06
CA ASP A 538 7.92 9.02 15.66
C ASP A 538 9.39 9.11 15.18
N PRO A 539 10.25 8.17 15.61
CA PRO A 539 11.69 8.24 15.36
C PRO A 539 11.99 8.19 13.86
N ARG A 540 13.06 8.88 13.44
CA ARG A 540 13.55 8.80 12.06
C ARG A 540 14.37 7.53 11.88
N GLN A 541 14.05 6.80 10.82
CA GLN A 541 14.77 5.62 10.38
C GLN A 541 16.09 5.99 9.68
N LYS A 542 16.91 4.97 9.39
CA LYS A 542 18.20 5.12 8.69
C LYS A 542 18.05 5.72 7.29
N ASN A 543 17.03 5.29 6.55
CA ASN A 543 16.62 5.86 5.26
C ASN A 543 15.87 7.20 5.39
N LYS A 544 15.76 7.75 6.61
CA LYS A 544 15.11 9.03 6.91
C LYS A 544 13.60 9.07 6.70
N ALA A 545 12.96 7.94 6.44
CA ALA A 545 11.52 7.80 6.67
C ALA A 545 11.23 7.90 8.18
N LYS A 546 9.97 8.11 8.52
CA LYS A 546 9.45 8.06 9.89
C LYS A 546 8.43 6.94 9.99
N ASN A 547 8.32 6.32 11.16
CA ASN A 547 7.39 5.21 11.37
C ASN A 547 5.94 5.62 11.07
N LYS A 548 5.44 6.76 11.53
CA LYS A 548 4.02 7.14 11.33
C LYS A 548 3.70 7.82 10.02
N SER A 549 4.71 8.40 9.36
CA SER A 549 4.49 9.27 8.21
C SER A 549 5.27 8.90 6.95
N GLY A 550 6.10 7.86 7.02
CA GLY A 550 6.96 7.44 5.93
C GLY A 550 7.94 8.55 5.55
N TYR A 551 8.18 8.70 4.24
CA TYR A 551 8.93 9.85 3.73
C TYR A 551 8.22 11.19 3.88
N GLY A 552 6.91 11.18 4.20
CA GLY A 552 6.06 12.35 4.35
C GLY A 552 5.07 12.51 3.20
N VAL A 553 4.62 13.76 2.96
CA VAL A 553 3.62 14.04 1.90
C VAL A 553 4.31 14.47 0.60
N PRO A 554 4.15 13.69 -0.49
CA PRO A 554 4.75 14.01 -1.78
C PRO A 554 4.26 15.35 -2.35
N ILE A 555 5.15 16.09 -3.01
CA ILE A 555 4.82 17.37 -3.66
C ILE A 555 4.67 17.17 -5.17
N TYR A 556 3.42 17.17 -5.62
CA TYR A 556 3.03 16.95 -7.03
C TYR A 556 3.81 17.81 -8.01
N SER A 557 3.89 19.12 -7.77
CA SER A 557 4.50 20.07 -8.72
C SER A 557 5.99 19.83 -8.93
N LYS A 558 6.71 19.40 -7.89
CA LYS A 558 8.13 19.03 -7.97
C LYS A 558 8.32 17.72 -8.73
N ILE A 559 7.49 16.72 -8.43
CA ILE A 559 7.48 15.43 -9.13
C ILE A 559 7.24 15.63 -10.63
N LEU A 560 6.19 16.37 -10.99
CA LEU A 560 5.85 16.68 -12.38
C LEU A 560 7.01 17.38 -13.10
N LYS A 561 7.58 18.41 -12.49
CA LYS A 561 8.71 19.17 -13.06
C LYS A 561 9.90 18.26 -13.30
N GLN A 562 10.28 17.47 -12.30
CA GLN A 562 11.47 16.64 -12.37
C GLN A 562 11.34 15.51 -13.38
N TYR A 563 10.18 14.88 -13.46
CA TYR A 563 9.95 13.83 -14.44
C TYR A 563 9.89 14.38 -15.88
N LYS A 564 9.27 15.56 -16.09
CA LYS A 564 9.35 16.26 -17.40
C LYS A 564 10.78 16.55 -17.81
N ASN A 565 11.59 17.06 -16.88
CA ASN A 565 13.01 17.31 -17.12
C ASN A 565 13.72 16.01 -17.53
N TYR A 566 13.52 14.92 -16.79
CA TYR A 566 14.09 13.61 -17.12
C TYR A 566 13.74 13.16 -18.53
N LYS A 567 12.48 13.28 -18.94
CA LYS A 567 12.01 12.87 -20.28
C LYS A 567 12.60 13.72 -21.40
N GLN A 568 12.71 15.02 -21.19
CA GLN A 568 13.36 15.92 -22.16
C GLN A 568 14.86 15.65 -22.28
N LYS A 569 15.50 15.36 -21.14
CA LYS A 569 16.94 15.21 -20.98
C LYS A 569 17.47 13.81 -21.25
N GLN A 570 16.63 12.78 -21.29
CA GLN A 570 17.02 11.40 -21.68
C GLN A 570 17.77 11.35 -23.02
N LYS A 571 17.53 12.31 -23.92
CA LYS A 571 18.25 12.44 -25.20
C LYS A 571 19.67 13.03 -25.08
N GLN A 572 20.04 13.64 -23.95
CA GLN A 572 21.30 14.38 -23.76
C GLN A 572 22.12 13.95 -22.53
N LEU A 573 21.51 13.38 -21.47
CA LEU A 573 22.07 13.42 -20.10
C LEU A 573 22.28 12.09 -19.38
N ASN A 574 22.19 10.94 -20.07
CA ASN A 574 22.50 9.65 -19.43
C ASN A 574 23.93 9.58 -18.83
N ASN A 575 24.84 10.47 -19.26
CA ASN A 575 26.22 10.48 -18.77
C ASN A 575 26.44 11.33 -17.50
N GLU A 576 25.64 12.36 -17.23
CA GLU A 576 25.96 13.32 -16.15
C GLU A 576 25.38 12.93 -14.78
N ARG A 577 24.46 11.96 -14.71
CA ARG A 577 23.83 11.49 -13.45
C ARG A 577 23.31 12.64 -12.55
N VAL A 578 22.80 13.71 -13.17
CA VAL A 578 22.16 14.87 -12.53
C VAL A 578 20.64 14.79 -12.69
N GLY A 579 19.91 15.06 -11.61
CA GLY A 579 18.47 14.93 -11.58
C GLY A 579 18.04 13.45 -11.49
N LEU A 580 16.86 13.14 -12.02
CA LEU A 580 16.37 11.75 -12.06
C LEU A 580 17.08 11.01 -13.20
N PHE A 581 17.59 9.81 -12.95
CA PHE A 581 18.17 8.94 -13.96
C PHE A 581 17.90 7.45 -13.64
N LYS A 582 17.91 6.60 -14.65
CA LYS A 582 17.87 5.13 -14.49
C LYS A 582 19.31 4.63 -14.44
N LEU A 583 19.66 3.85 -13.43
CA LEU A 583 20.97 3.23 -13.34
C LEU A 583 21.09 2.12 -14.40
N GLN A 584 22.16 2.16 -15.17
CA GLN A 584 22.47 1.20 -16.23
C GLN A 584 23.98 0.97 -16.28
N ASN A 585 24.40 -0.13 -16.90
CA ASN A 585 25.80 -0.53 -17.08
C ASN A 585 26.55 -0.68 -15.75
N VAL A 586 25.91 -1.28 -14.76
CA VAL A 586 26.53 -1.73 -13.52
C VAL A 586 27.44 -2.92 -13.85
N ASP A 587 28.71 -2.81 -13.47
CA ASP A 587 29.72 -3.87 -13.60
C ASP A 587 29.91 -4.54 -12.23
N LEU A 588 29.55 -5.83 -12.15
CA LEU A 588 29.71 -6.64 -10.95
C LEU A 588 30.88 -7.63 -11.07
N SER A 589 31.70 -7.56 -12.12
CA SER A 589 32.82 -8.50 -12.33
C SER A 589 33.79 -8.56 -11.15
N LYS A 590 33.96 -7.44 -10.45
CA LYS A 590 34.85 -7.30 -9.28
C LYS A 590 34.20 -7.70 -7.95
N PHE A 591 32.92 -8.06 -7.95
CA PHE A 591 32.20 -8.44 -6.73
C PHE A 591 32.72 -9.77 -6.14
N LEU A 592 33.32 -10.62 -6.98
CA LEU A 592 33.98 -11.86 -6.56
C LEU A 592 35.29 -11.61 -5.80
N ASP A 593 35.94 -10.46 -6.01
CA ASP A 593 37.20 -10.07 -5.36
C ASP A 593 36.97 -9.36 -4.00
N TYR A 594 35.80 -9.58 -3.38
CA TYR A 594 35.36 -8.91 -2.14
C TYR A 594 35.26 -7.37 -2.23
N LYS A 595 35.15 -6.80 -3.44
CA LYS A 595 34.76 -5.39 -3.60
C LYS A 595 33.25 -5.27 -3.54
N GLU A 596 32.75 -4.92 -2.35
CA GLU A 596 31.32 -4.95 -2.02
C GLU A 596 30.51 -3.76 -2.57
N ASP A 597 31.19 -2.69 -3.00
CA ASP A 597 30.57 -1.43 -3.40
C ASP A 597 30.80 -1.14 -4.89
N VAL A 598 29.71 -0.81 -5.60
CA VAL A 598 29.73 -0.23 -6.94
C VAL A 598 29.78 1.29 -6.83
N VAL A 599 30.73 1.93 -7.50
CA VAL A 599 30.82 3.39 -7.59
C VAL A 599 29.79 3.90 -8.59
N LEU A 600 28.76 4.60 -8.11
CA LEU A 600 27.74 5.23 -8.95
C LEU A 600 28.17 6.61 -9.43
N ILE A 601 28.74 7.41 -8.56
CA ILE A 601 29.14 8.77 -8.89
C ILE A 601 30.51 8.96 -8.26
N LYS A 602 31.44 9.54 -9.01
CA LYS A 602 32.81 9.73 -8.55
C LYS A 602 33.23 11.17 -8.73
N ASP A 603 33.78 11.74 -7.67
CA ASP A 603 34.32 13.09 -7.56
C ASP A 603 33.32 14.15 -8.09
N PHE A 604 32.02 13.98 -7.80
CA PHE A 604 30.99 14.89 -8.30
C PHE A 604 30.97 16.17 -7.48
N ARG A 605 31.31 17.28 -8.12
CA ARG A 605 31.37 18.60 -7.49
C ARG A 605 30.00 18.97 -6.92
N VAL A 606 30.01 19.44 -5.67
CA VAL A 606 28.83 19.96 -4.99
C VAL A 606 29.07 21.43 -4.66
N GLU A 607 28.22 22.29 -5.20
CA GLU A 607 28.27 23.73 -4.90
C GLU A 607 27.99 23.99 -3.41
N PRO A 608 28.76 24.87 -2.75
CA PRO A 608 28.45 25.32 -1.41
C PRO A 608 27.04 25.92 -1.33
N SER A 609 26.19 25.36 -0.49
CA SER A 609 24.80 25.80 -0.38
C SER A 609 24.26 25.59 1.04
N GLU A 610 23.40 26.51 1.49
CA GLU A 610 22.61 26.32 2.72
C GLU A 610 21.46 25.33 2.51
N LYS A 611 21.17 24.94 1.26
CA LYS A 611 20.16 23.94 0.95
C LYS A 611 20.71 22.54 1.18
N LEU A 612 19.96 21.77 1.96
CA LEU A 612 20.17 20.34 2.17
C LEU A 612 20.23 19.61 0.81
N LYS A 613 21.34 18.90 0.54
CA LYS A 613 21.46 18.08 -0.66
C LYS A 613 21.05 16.64 -0.37
N MET A 614 20.55 15.96 -1.38
CA MET A 614 19.89 14.69 -1.23
C MET A 614 20.26 13.73 -2.36
N PHE A 615 20.42 12.47 -1.99
CA PHE A 615 20.44 11.36 -2.92
C PHE A 615 19.36 10.36 -2.53
N THR A 616 18.56 9.94 -3.50
CA THR A 616 17.51 8.94 -3.30
C THR A 616 17.58 7.92 -4.41
N ALA A 617 17.43 6.65 -4.09
CA ALA A 617 17.31 5.59 -5.07
C ALA A 617 16.19 4.63 -4.69
N SER A 618 15.51 4.05 -5.67
CA SER A 618 14.50 3.02 -5.48
C SER A 618 14.64 1.90 -6.52
N SER A 619 14.28 0.67 -6.15
CA SER A 619 14.23 -0.49 -7.05
C SER A 619 13.01 -1.36 -6.82
N LYS A 620 12.66 -2.19 -7.81
CA LYS A 620 11.71 -3.30 -7.61
C LYS A 620 12.34 -4.33 -6.69
N VAL A 621 11.59 -4.85 -5.73
CA VAL A 621 12.05 -5.89 -4.80
C VAL A 621 11.69 -7.27 -5.32
N TYR A 622 12.70 -8.14 -5.41
CA TYR A 622 12.57 -9.54 -5.77
C TYR A 622 12.94 -10.40 -4.55
N SER A 623 12.16 -11.45 -4.30
CA SER A 623 12.57 -12.47 -3.34
C SER A 623 13.81 -13.22 -3.83
N VAL A 624 14.58 -13.79 -2.90
CA VAL A 624 15.74 -14.63 -3.22
C VAL A 624 15.35 -15.72 -4.22
N GLN A 625 14.23 -16.41 -3.99
CA GLN A 625 13.76 -17.45 -4.90
C GLN A 625 13.47 -16.90 -6.30
N LYS A 626 12.81 -15.73 -6.42
CA LYS A 626 12.52 -15.14 -7.72
C LYS A 626 13.80 -14.74 -8.47
N VAL A 627 14.82 -14.26 -7.74
CA VAL A 627 16.15 -13.99 -8.33
C VAL A 627 16.79 -15.30 -8.81
N VAL A 628 16.74 -16.37 -8.02
CA VAL A 628 17.26 -17.69 -8.40
C VAL A 628 16.59 -18.22 -9.66
N ASP A 629 15.26 -18.12 -9.77
CA ASP A 629 14.51 -18.55 -10.96
C ASP A 629 14.94 -17.77 -12.21
N ARG A 630 15.15 -16.45 -12.06
CA ARG A 630 15.64 -15.57 -13.15
C ARG A 630 17.07 -15.90 -13.54
N ILE A 631 17.97 -16.09 -12.58
CA ILE A 631 19.36 -16.52 -12.82
C ILE A 631 19.38 -17.84 -13.59
N SER A 632 18.59 -18.81 -13.13
CA SER A 632 18.46 -20.13 -13.76
C SER A 632 18.01 -20.01 -15.22
N THR A 633 17.01 -19.16 -15.48
CA THR A 633 16.51 -18.87 -16.84
C THR A 633 17.59 -18.23 -17.71
N ILE A 634 18.31 -17.23 -17.18
CA ILE A 634 19.38 -16.51 -17.90
C ILE A 634 20.53 -17.45 -18.25
N ILE A 635 20.95 -18.32 -17.33
CA ILE A 635 22.04 -19.28 -17.54
C ILE A 635 21.63 -20.32 -18.59
N THR A 636 20.42 -20.87 -18.47
CA THR A 636 19.88 -21.87 -19.39
C THR A 636 19.76 -21.33 -20.81
N ASN A 637 19.29 -20.10 -20.98
CA ASN A 637 19.11 -19.48 -22.29
C ASN A 637 20.43 -19.19 -23.02
N ASN A 638 21.56 -19.04 -22.31
CA ASN A 638 22.86 -18.80 -22.94
C ASN A 638 23.46 -20.10 -23.50
N GLU A 639 23.43 -21.22 -22.75
CA GLU A 639 23.92 -22.53 -23.21
C GLU A 639 23.22 -23.70 -22.48
N PRO A 640 22.10 -24.24 -23.00
CA PRO A 640 21.23 -25.15 -22.25
C PRO A 640 21.86 -26.48 -21.83
N ILE A 641 22.69 -27.08 -22.69
CA ILE A 641 23.21 -28.45 -22.52
C ILE A 641 24.42 -28.48 -21.56
N ASN A 642 25.31 -27.48 -21.64
CA ASN A 642 26.58 -27.47 -20.90
C ASN A 642 26.46 -26.88 -19.49
N ARG A 643 25.31 -26.28 -19.14
CA ARG A 643 25.15 -25.51 -17.89
C ARG A 643 24.07 -26.03 -16.96
N ARG A 644 23.48 -27.18 -17.28
CA ARG A 644 22.42 -27.81 -16.47
C ARG A 644 22.86 -28.06 -15.02
N ASN A 645 24.05 -28.63 -14.82
CA ASN A 645 24.58 -28.92 -13.49
C ASN A 645 24.75 -27.65 -12.64
N ILE A 646 25.20 -26.54 -13.26
CA ILE A 646 25.34 -25.24 -12.59
C ILE A 646 23.97 -24.73 -12.10
N VAL A 647 22.94 -24.84 -12.95
CA VAL A 647 21.57 -24.44 -12.59
C VAL A 647 21.03 -25.30 -11.45
N GLU A 648 21.21 -26.62 -11.53
CA GLU A 648 20.78 -27.54 -10.48
C GLU A 648 21.49 -27.27 -9.15
N ASP A 649 22.80 -26.97 -9.16
CA ASP A 649 23.55 -26.59 -7.96
C ASP A 649 23.05 -25.29 -7.35
N ILE A 650 22.80 -24.25 -8.17
CA ILE A 650 22.23 -22.99 -7.72
C ILE A 650 20.86 -23.24 -7.08
N GLN A 651 19.95 -23.94 -7.76
CA GLN A 651 18.62 -24.24 -7.25
C GLN A 651 18.67 -25.03 -5.93
N ASN A 652 19.56 -26.03 -5.84
CA ASN A 652 19.73 -26.81 -4.61
C ASN A 652 20.32 -25.98 -3.46
N ALA A 653 21.18 -25.00 -3.73
CA ALA A 653 21.71 -24.10 -2.71
C ALA A 653 20.62 -23.22 -2.07
N PHE A 654 19.51 -22.98 -2.77
CA PHE A 654 18.39 -22.14 -2.31
C PHE A 654 17.08 -22.92 -2.15
N LYS A 655 17.14 -24.26 -2.06
CA LYS A 655 15.95 -25.12 -1.98
C LYS A 655 15.14 -24.96 -0.70
N ASP A 656 15.77 -24.49 0.38
CA ASP A 656 15.07 -24.26 1.65
C ASP A 656 14.29 -22.93 1.61
N ASP A 657 12.96 -23.04 1.58
CA ASP A 657 12.01 -21.92 1.62
C ASP A 657 12.09 -21.07 2.91
N SER A 658 12.91 -21.47 3.88
CA SER A 658 13.10 -20.76 5.16
C SER A 658 14.09 -19.59 5.09
N ASP A 659 14.61 -19.24 3.91
CA ASP A 659 15.45 -18.05 3.74
C ASP A 659 14.60 -16.78 3.89
N ILE A 660 14.46 -16.34 5.14
CA ILE A 660 13.83 -15.07 5.55
C ILE A 660 14.77 -13.88 5.28
N TYR A 661 15.79 -14.02 4.41
CA TYR A 661 16.73 -12.93 4.16
C TYR A 661 16.07 -11.83 3.30
N ASN A 662 15.34 -10.96 4.00
CA ASN A 662 14.68 -9.77 3.52
C ASN A 662 15.61 -8.57 3.70
N LYS A 663 16.78 -8.57 3.05
CA LYS A 663 17.56 -7.33 2.93
C LYS A 663 17.20 -6.60 1.66
N ASN A 664 17.41 -5.29 1.70
CA ASN A 664 17.43 -4.42 0.52
C ASN A 664 18.26 -5.06 -0.60
N ILE A 665 17.76 -4.92 -1.82
CA ILE A 665 18.57 -5.29 -2.99
C ILE A 665 19.84 -4.44 -3.03
N PHE A 666 19.75 -3.18 -2.62
CA PHE A 666 20.89 -2.28 -2.55
C PHE A 666 20.86 -1.39 -1.31
N ASP A 667 22.05 -1.00 -0.85
CA ASP A 667 22.23 0.12 0.08
C ASP A 667 23.00 1.23 -0.62
N ILE A 668 22.85 2.47 -0.14
CA ILE A 668 23.63 3.62 -0.66
C ILE A 668 24.55 4.17 0.42
N ARG A 669 25.68 4.72 -0.04
CA ARG A 669 26.67 5.38 0.80
C ARG A 669 27.21 6.60 0.05
N LEU A 670 27.33 7.72 0.76
CA LEU A 670 27.96 8.94 0.24
C LEU A 670 29.29 9.16 0.96
N GLU A 671 30.33 9.51 0.21
CA GLU A 671 31.55 10.06 0.78
C GLU A 671 31.73 11.50 0.29
N LEU A 672 31.67 12.45 1.22
CA LEU A 672 31.98 13.86 0.98
C LEU A 672 33.48 14.07 1.17
N LYS A 673 34.17 14.46 0.11
CA LYS A 673 35.58 14.86 0.12
C LYS A 673 35.67 16.38 0.08
N LEU A 674 36.45 16.95 0.99
CA LEU A 674 36.74 18.37 1.03
C LEU A 674 38.15 18.61 0.47
N TYR A 675 38.26 19.53 -0.49
CA TYR A 675 39.53 19.98 -1.06
C TYR A 675 39.77 21.43 -0.69
N LYS A 676 41.02 21.80 -0.38
CA LYS A 676 41.34 23.17 0.04
C LYS A 676 41.06 24.21 -1.05
N ASN A 677 41.26 23.84 -2.32
CA ASN A 677 41.04 24.72 -3.47
C ASN A 677 40.70 23.90 -4.74
N GLU A 678 40.43 24.61 -5.84
CA GLU A 678 40.06 24.03 -7.13
C GLU A 678 41.20 23.19 -7.75
N ASN A 679 42.44 23.64 -7.62
CA ASN A 679 43.59 22.91 -8.18
C ASN A 679 43.79 21.56 -7.48
N ASP A 680 43.55 21.49 -6.17
CA ASP A 680 43.59 20.26 -5.38
C ASP A 680 42.52 19.27 -5.85
N PHE A 681 41.30 19.76 -6.11
CA PHE A 681 40.22 18.95 -6.69
C PHE A 681 40.57 18.42 -8.09
N LEU A 682 41.00 19.29 -9.01
CA LEU A 682 41.33 18.92 -10.39
C LEU A 682 42.49 17.91 -10.46
N ASN A 683 43.50 18.06 -9.60
CA ASN A 683 44.66 17.16 -9.55
C ASN A 683 44.43 15.93 -8.65
N LYS A 684 43.27 15.84 -7.98
CA LYS A 684 42.93 14.80 -6.99
C LYS A 684 43.97 14.67 -5.86
N ASN A 685 44.67 15.75 -5.54
CA ASN A 685 45.67 15.82 -4.49
C ASN A 685 45.13 16.63 -3.31
N GLY A 686 45.61 16.38 -2.09
CA GLY A 686 45.31 17.27 -0.96
C GLY A 686 43.87 17.23 -0.45
N ILE A 687 43.25 16.05 -0.37
CA ILE A 687 41.99 15.86 0.37
C ILE A 687 42.22 16.33 1.81
N TYR A 688 41.45 17.34 2.21
CA TYR A 688 41.52 17.95 3.54
C TYR A 688 40.76 17.12 4.59
N ASP A 689 39.57 16.67 4.24
CA ASP A 689 38.68 15.89 5.11
C ASP A 689 37.80 14.97 4.24
N THR A 690 37.37 13.84 4.82
CA THR A 690 36.42 12.92 4.20
C THR A 690 35.37 12.50 5.21
N ARG A 691 34.10 12.73 4.86
CA ARG A 691 32.95 12.39 5.70
C ARG A 691 32.10 11.34 5.02
N LYS A 692 31.64 10.35 5.77
CA LYS A 692 30.87 9.22 5.23
C LYS A 692 29.44 9.24 5.78
N PHE A 693 28.48 9.06 4.89
CA PHE A 693 27.06 8.95 5.20
C PHE A 693 26.54 7.64 4.62
N LYS A 694 25.73 6.89 5.36
CA LYS A 694 25.15 5.62 4.91
C LYS A 694 23.66 5.59 5.18
N SER A 695 22.92 5.06 4.21
CA SER A 695 21.55 4.60 4.39
C SER A 695 21.65 3.09 4.25
N ASP A 696 21.54 2.40 5.39
CA ASP A 696 21.55 0.94 5.48
C ASP A 696 20.33 0.48 6.27
N SER A 697 19.18 0.90 5.74
CA SER A 697 17.90 0.41 6.25
C SER A 697 17.88 -1.12 6.14
N LEU A 698 17.21 -1.78 7.08
CA LEU A 698 17.26 -3.24 7.12
C LEU A 698 16.46 -3.88 5.98
N ASP A 699 15.39 -3.20 5.52
CA ASP A 699 14.37 -3.78 4.65
C ASP A 699 13.49 -2.68 4.00
N SER A 700 13.94 -2.17 2.86
CA SER A 700 13.41 -1.06 2.08
C SER A 700 13.80 -1.19 0.60
N SER A 701 12.82 -1.00 -0.29
CA SER A 701 13.04 -0.77 -1.72
C SER A 701 13.66 0.59 -2.05
N THR A 702 13.69 1.50 -1.08
CA THR A 702 14.08 2.90 -1.28
C THR A 702 15.08 3.35 -0.23
N GLU A 703 16.19 3.90 -0.68
CA GLU A 703 17.19 4.47 0.20
C GLU A 703 17.30 5.98 -0.03
N LYS A 704 17.49 6.73 1.06
CA LYS A 704 17.58 8.19 1.02
C LYS A 704 18.61 8.70 2.01
N ILE A 705 19.60 9.43 1.49
CA ILE A 705 20.64 10.08 2.30
C ILE A 705 20.55 11.60 2.13
N PHE A 706 20.75 12.31 3.23
CA PHE A 706 21.00 13.74 3.24
C PHE A 706 22.49 14.01 3.36
N LEU A 707 22.98 14.94 2.56
CA LEU A 707 24.26 15.59 2.77
C LEU A 707 24.03 16.76 3.73
N VAL A 708 24.43 16.58 4.98
CA VAL A 708 24.52 17.65 5.97
C VAL A 708 25.97 18.15 6.01
N ASP A 709 26.17 19.44 6.25
CA ASP A 709 27.50 20.07 6.39
C ASP A 709 28.35 20.19 5.11
N VAL A 710 27.80 20.82 4.07
CA VAL A 710 28.58 21.25 2.91
C VAL A 710 29.45 22.44 3.31
N SER A 711 30.77 22.37 3.08
CA SER A 711 31.68 23.44 3.44
C SER A 711 31.46 24.67 2.58
N LYS A 712 31.37 25.86 3.20
CA LYS A 712 31.33 27.14 2.49
C LYS A 712 32.71 27.61 2.02
N THR A 713 33.78 27.04 2.57
CA THR A 713 35.16 27.52 2.37
C THR A 713 36.04 26.57 1.58
N HIS A 714 35.60 25.33 1.35
CA HIS A 714 36.34 24.29 0.65
C HIS A 714 35.58 23.85 -0.61
N VAL A 715 36.29 23.28 -1.58
CA VAL A 715 35.67 22.63 -2.73
C VAL A 715 35.13 21.27 -2.25
N ASN A 716 33.85 21.03 -2.45
CA ASN A 716 33.17 19.81 -2.03
C ASN A 716 33.03 18.88 -3.23
N ALA A 717 33.45 17.62 -3.09
CA ALA A 717 33.15 16.57 -4.05
C ALA A 717 32.48 15.39 -3.34
N VAL A 718 31.54 14.73 -4.01
CA VAL A 718 30.83 13.58 -3.46
C VAL A 718 31.07 12.37 -4.35
N ASP A 719 31.47 11.27 -3.71
CA ASP A 719 31.36 9.94 -4.27
C ASP A 719 30.06 9.30 -3.78
N VAL A 720 29.33 8.64 -4.67
CA VAL A 720 28.16 7.83 -4.33
C VAL A 720 28.48 6.38 -4.63
N PHE A 721 28.32 5.54 -3.62
CA PHE A 721 28.50 4.10 -3.69
C PHE A 721 27.17 3.41 -3.48
N MET A 722 27.01 2.27 -4.14
CA MET A 722 25.87 1.37 -3.97
C MET A 722 26.40 -0.04 -3.72
N SER A 723 25.98 -0.64 -2.62
CA SER A 723 26.29 -2.04 -2.31
C SER A 723 25.07 -2.91 -2.61
N PHE A 724 25.26 -4.23 -2.76
CA PHE A 724 24.17 -5.18 -3.02
C PHE A 724 24.09 -6.26 -1.92
N PRO A 725 23.44 -5.99 -0.77
CA PRO A 725 23.40 -6.89 0.38
C PRO A 725 22.72 -8.23 0.10
N GLN A 726 21.71 -8.27 -0.77
CA GLN A 726 21.05 -9.50 -1.22
C GLN A 726 22.03 -10.37 -2.03
N LEU A 727 22.73 -9.81 -3.01
CA LEU A 727 23.76 -10.52 -3.78
C LEU A 727 24.86 -11.07 -2.86
N LYS A 728 25.36 -10.26 -1.92
CA LYS A 728 26.40 -10.67 -0.96
C LYS A 728 25.97 -11.91 -0.17
N TYR A 729 24.73 -11.91 0.32
CA TYR A 729 24.17 -13.06 1.04
C TYR A 729 24.02 -14.29 0.15
N MET A 730 23.46 -14.12 -1.05
CA MET A 730 23.28 -15.23 -1.99
C MET A 730 24.62 -15.86 -2.37
N LEU A 731 25.66 -15.04 -2.64
CA LEU A 731 27.01 -15.54 -2.92
C LEU A 731 27.62 -16.29 -1.74
N TYR A 732 27.45 -15.78 -0.52
CA TYR A 732 27.90 -16.46 0.69
C TYR A 732 27.24 -17.82 0.86
N LYS A 733 25.90 -17.90 0.68
CA LYS A 733 25.14 -19.15 0.79
C LYS A 733 25.55 -20.13 -0.30
N LEU A 734 25.63 -19.68 -1.56
CA LEU A 734 26.04 -20.50 -2.69
C LEU A 734 27.45 -21.04 -2.52
N ARG A 735 28.42 -20.20 -2.12
CA ARG A 735 29.78 -20.64 -1.82
C ARG A 735 29.82 -21.68 -0.71
N SER A 736 29.06 -21.47 0.37
CA SER A 736 28.98 -22.42 1.49
C SER A 736 28.41 -23.76 1.06
N TYR A 737 27.34 -23.75 0.26
CA TYR A 737 26.77 -24.96 -0.34
C TYR A 737 27.81 -25.69 -1.22
N MET A 738 28.50 -24.98 -2.11
CA MET A 738 29.50 -25.56 -3.01
C MET A 738 30.68 -26.17 -2.23
N ASN A 739 31.19 -25.48 -1.21
CA ASN A 739 32.28 -25.97 -0.37
C ASN A 739 31.89 -27.22 0.44
N SER A 740 30.59 -27.45 0.68
CA SER A 740 30.11 -28.68 1.34
C SER A 740 30.13 -29.91 0.43
N LYS A 741 30.30 -29.71 -0.89
CA LYS A 741 30.31 -30.80 -1.87
C LYS A 741 31.72 -31.33 -2.06
N SER A 742 31.97 -32.55 -1.61
CA SER A 742 33.26 -33.23 -1.72
C SER A 742 33.77 -33.41 -3.17
N TRP A 743 32.87 -33.31 -4.16
CA TRP A 743 33.19 -33.46 -5.58
C TRP A 743 33.51 -32.12 -6.27
N ALA A 744 33.20 -30.98 -5.66
CA ALA A 744 33.36 -29.67 -6.29
C ALA A 744 34.81 -29.17 -6.18
N SER A 745 35.50 -29.01 -7.31
CA SER A 745 36.84 -28.41 -7.35
C SER A 745 36.77 -26.89 -7.29
N ASP A 746 37.82 -26.22 -6.79
CA ASP A 746 37.89 -24.74 -6.75
C ASP A 746 37.62 -24.09 -8.12
N VAL A 747 38.06 -24.74 -9.20
CA VAL A 747 37.80 -24.30 -10.58
C VAL A 747 36.30 -24.31 -10.88
N TYR A 748 35.60 -25.39 -10.53
CA TYR A 748 34.17 -25.51 -10.73
C TYR A 748 33.39 -24.53 -9.84
N ILE A 749 33.76 -24.39 -8.56
CA ILE A 749 33.14 -23.44 -7.63
C ILE A 749 33.24 -22.01 -8.18
N ASN A 750 34.42 -21.60 -8.64
CA ASN A 750 34.62 -20.28 -9.24
C ASN A 750 33.81 -20.08 -10.53
N GLN A 751 33.63 -21.13 -11.34
CA GLN A 751 32.77 -21.09 -12.51
C GLN A 751 31.30 -20.85 -12.12
N VAL A 752 30.76 -21.59 -11.14
CA VAL A 752 29.39 -21.42 -10.64
C VAL A 752 29.18 -19.99 -10.13
N LEU A 753 30.09 -19.48 -9.31
CA LEU A 753 29.99 -18.12 -8.75
C LEU A 753 30.06 -17.04 -9.85
N LYS A 754 30.92 -17.21 -10.87
CA LYS A 754 31.05 -16.26 -11.99
C LYS A 754 29.78 -16.21 -12.84
N GLU A 755 29.19 -17.36 -13.13
CA GLU A 755 27.94 -17.44 -13.87
C GLU A 755 26.78 -16.83 -13.08
N PHE A 756 26.74 -17.07 -11.76
CA PHE A 756 25.76 -16.46 -10.87
C PHE A 756 25.87 -14.93 -10.88
N VAL A 757 27.07 -14.36 -10.70
CA VAL A 757 27.29 -12.90 -10.70
C VAL A 757 26.95 -12.30 -12.05
N SER A 758 27.37 -12.92 -13.16
CA SER A 758 27.06 -12.43 -14.50
C SER A 758 25.55 -12.43 -14.79
N ALA A 759 24.83 -13.46 -14.34
CA ALA A 759 23.38 -13.50 -14.46
C ALA A 759 22.70 -12.45 -13.58
N TYR A 760 23.16 -12.24 -12.34
CA TYR A 760 22.65 -11.19 -11.46
C TYR A 760 22.90 -9.79 -12.03
N GLU A 761 24.07 -9.55 -12.63
CA GLU A 761 24.39 -8.29 -13.32
C GLU A 761 23.38 -7.99 -14.45
N LYS A 762 22.99 -9.01 -15.22
CA LYS A 762 21.94 -8.87 -16.24
C LYS A 762 20.59 -8.50 -15.62
N ILE A 763 20.25 -9.04 -14.45
CA ILE A 763 19.01 -8.68 -13.73
C ILE A 763 19.04 -7.21 -13.30
N ILE A 764 20.13 -6.73 -12.68
CA ILE A 764 20.25 -5.32 -12.25
C ILE A 764 20.08 -4.38 -13.43
N ASN A 765 20.80 -4.65 -14.53
CA ASN A 765 20.85 -3.75 -15.68
C ASN A 765 19.56 -3.72 -16.50
N ASN A 766 18.79 -4.82 -16.52
CA ASN A 766 17.66 -4.97 -17.43
C ASN A 766 16.29 -5.06 -16.73
N GLU A 767 16.21 -5.67 -15.54
CA GLU A 767 14.93 -6.06 -14.92
C GLU A 767 14.63 -5.32 -13.61
N LEU A 768 15.64 -4.96 -12.83
CA LEU A 768 15.45 -4.42 -11.48
C LEU A 768 15.00 -2.95 -11.46
N GLU A 769 15.31 -2.23 -12.54
CA GLU A 769 14.93 -0.84 -12.78
C GLU A 769 15.23 0.10 -11.61
N ILE A 770 16.51 0.27 -11.30
CA ILE A 770 16.95 1.21 -10.26
C ILE A 770 16.86 2.63 -10.80
N TYR A 771 16.03 3.46 -10.18
CA TYR A 771 16.01 4.90 -10.42
C TYR A 771 16.71 5.63 -9.30
N CYS A 772 17.48 6.65 -9.67
CA CYS A 772 18.25 7.49 -8.76
C CYS A 772 17.87 8.94 -9.00
N LEU A 773 17.81 9.75 -7.94
CA LEU A 773 17.61 11.18 -8.01
C LEU A 773 18.73 11.89 -7.25
N ASN A 774 19.54 12.60 -8.03
CA ASN A 774 20.67 13.38 -7.55
C ASN A 774 20.39 14.90 -7.71
N GLU A 775 20.12 15.59 -6.60
CA GLU A 775 19.94 17.06 -6.57
C GLU A 775 21.14 17.78 -5.93
N THR A 776 22.30 17.13 -5.87
CA THR A 776 23.51 17.77 -5.31
C THR A 776 23.97 19.00 -6.09
N ASN A 777 23.44 19.25 -7.29
CA ASN A 777 23.87 20.30 -8.22
C ASN A 777 23.06 21.63 -8.21
N ILE A 778 22.15 21.88 -7.24
CA ILE A 778 21.32 23.11 -7.22
C ILE A 778 21.90 24.28 -6.42
#